data_AF-A0AAD6J5Q8-F1
#
_entry.id   AF-A0AAD6J5Q8-F1
#
_cell.length_a   1.000
_cell.length_b   1.000
_cell.length_c   1.000
_cell.angle_alpha   90.00
_cell.angle_beta   90.00
_cell.angle_gamma   90.00
#
_symmetry.space_group_name_H-M   'P 1'
#
loop_
_entity.id
_entity.type
_entity.pdbx_description
1 polymer ?
#
loop_
_entity_poly.entity_id
_entity_poly.type
_entity_poly.pdbx_seq_one_letter_code
_entity_poly.pdbx_strand_id
1 'polypeptide(L)'
;MDASTAEEEVNSMAENTDTVPSFYIGEHLPAPGGAVTSDLLAKAARDNRKVEAIIVDAQQKGLVRVYIPGLEAEDVNIHPDENINSGKVIGVTSSWIQLDSTDPVISSASRQVFHHEIGYAGFCGLMSLLVQGPRDLQQNLAAYYQAIVQGLAINAYLQINIVLPAYGPSLESDTEIDSQAAEPIMLYDELSSWDIWNGIRTAARYSSRISLALQIEYSIPNTHIQDRWFAEPVRYLILDSQAYVLNAKGFLVLTKHHQNLIQKLSRKLPLYLLANTRHAEFTPEPENPLDVDFPPLSALAPRGARQAPTTSRRRDDPQSYRKYLHHLLANLPPPPPLDIFGAGYQDFLQSPLQPLADNLESMTYEVFEKDPVKYDQYEKAIKLALEDLKNKGVENICVAVVGAGRGPLVTRCIRAATNASLDIQLFAIEKNPNAYVHLMKMNRDVWDGQVTLVKTDMRKWKPPSHMHILVSELLGSFADNELSPECLDGVQHVLDPEVGISIPQSYTAHYTPIMAPKLHGDLLSRAPSTPDVYEVPYVVMLTAIDFLSLDLEGNVNIEQAWEFTHPADELEHDGGFNDHNQRESFYLFPIPRRGVIHGIAGYFECVLYKNESSIVELSTRPDTIDAKSKDMISWFAIYFPLKVPMPVPDRSETQVSFWRNTDGRKVWYDWMVETFAFIPDPKTFPALTSASPSFDSIPLNKRVLIAASEIHSSRKNGCLM
;
A
#
# COMPACT_ATOMS: atom_id res chain seq x y z
N MET A 1 -13.28 -58.74 -63.06
CA MET A 1 -12.34 -59.09 -64.14
C MET A 1 -11.45 -57.88 -64.34
N ASP A 2 -10.64 -57.58 -63.33
CA ASP A 2 -9.37 -58.24 -62.97
C ASP A 2 -8.27 -57.61 -63.82
N ALA A 3 -7.39 -56.80 -63.22
CA ALA A 3 -6.28 -57.17 -62.33
C ALA A 3 -4.98 -57.30 -63.15
N SER A 4 -3.88 -56.92 -62.49
CA SER A 4 -2.48 -56.98 -62.93
C SER A 4 -2.02 -55.84 -63.87
N THR A 5 -1.39 -54.82 -63.25
CA THR A 5 0.00 -54.34 -63.52
C THR A 5 0.17 -52.97 -62.86
N ALA A 6 0.62 -52.95 -61.59
CA ALA A 6 1.14 -51.75 -60.91
C ALA A 6 1.85 -52.14 -59.60
N GLU A 7 2.85 -53.02 -59.69
CA GLU A 7 3.89 -53.17 -58.67
C GLU A 7 5.22 -53.23 -59.43
N GLU A 8 6.23 -52.53 -58.91
CA GLU A 8 7.58 -52.28 -59.49
C GLU A 8 7.72 -51.06 -60.43
N GLU A 9 7.68 -49.85 -59.85
CA GLU A 9 8.61 -48.73 -60.14
C GLU A 9 8.21 -47.46 -59.36
N VAL A 10 8.41 -47.44 -58.04
CA VAL A 10 8.56 -46.18 -57.27
C VAL A 10 9.55 -46.43 -56.14
N ASN A 11 10.83 -46.56 -56.48
CA ASN A 11 11.90 -46.48 -55.49
C ASN A 11 13.16 -45.85 -56.09
N SER A 12 13.06 -44.57 -56.46
CA SER A 12 14.19 -43.64 -56.55
C SER A 12 13.67 -42.24 -56.93
N MET A 13 13.46 -41.37 -55.95
CA MET A 13 13.55 -39.90 -56.04
C MET A 13 12.95 -39.27 -54.78
N ALA A 14 13.80 -39.02 -53.77
CA ALA A 14 13.68 -37.92 -52.81
C ALA A 14 14.82 -37.99 -51.76
N GLU A 15 16.07 -37.87 -52.22
CA GLU A 15 17.20 -37.47 -51.36
C GLU A 15 17.70 -36.11 -51.86
N ASN A 16 17.12 -35.04 -51.31
CA ASN A 16 17.76 -33.74 -51.08
C ASN A 16 16.74 -32.77 -50.45
N THR A 17 16.83 -32.56 -49.14
CA THR A 17 16.50 -31.28 -48.50
C THR A 17 17.42 -31.08 -47.30
N ASP A 18 18.49 -30.32 -47.56
CA ASP A 18 19.22 -29.55 -46.57
C ASP A 18 18.30 -28.64 -45.75
N THR A 19 18.69 -28.43 -44.49
CA THR A 19 18.46 -27.25 -43.63
C THR A 19 17.01 -26.84 -43.29
N VAL A 20 16.65 -26.91 -41.99
CA VAL A 20 16.37 -25.71 -41.15
C VAL A 20 16.55 -26.10 -39.66
N PRO A 21 17.54 -25.57 -38.92
CA PRO A 21 17.64 -25.67 -37.46
C PRO A 21 16.83 -24.56 -36.77
N SER A 22 15.96 -24.93 -35.83
CA SER A 22 14.99 -24.06 -35.12
C SER A 22 15.45 -23.72 -33.69
N PHE A 23 15.42 -22.44 -33.22
CA PHE A 23 15.64 -22.01 -31.80
C PHE A 23 14.93 -20.64 -31.51
N TYR A 24 14.68 -20.19 -30.25
CA TYR A 24 13.47 -19.44 -29.76
C TYR A 24 13.63 -18.19 -28.84
N ILE A 25 12.53 -17.40 -28.66
CA ILE A 25 12.25 -16.39 -27.60
C ILE A 25 10.88 -16.68 -26.95
N GLY A 26 10.84 -16.58 -25.60
CA GLY A 26 9.76 -16.14 -24.72
C GLY A 26 8.34 -16.71 -24.88
N GLU A 27 7.82 -17.41 -23.86
CA GLU A 27 6.44 -17.92 -23.89
C GLU A 27 5.43 -16.76 -23.78
N HIS A 28 4.45 -16.67 -24.68
CA HIS A 28 3.37 -15.68 -24.55
C HIS A 28 2.16 -16.31 -23.89
N LEU A 29 1.63 -15.64 -22.87
CA LEU A 29 0.31 -15.97 -22.35
C LEU A 29 -0.76 -15.19 -23.13
N PRO A 30 -1.91 -15.81 -23.44
CA PRO A 30 -3.07 -15.12 -23.98
C PRO A 30 -3.55 -14.05 -22.98
N ALA A 31 -4.48 -13.20 -23.44
CA ALA A 31 -5.13 -12.20 -22.61
C ALA A 31 -5.61 -12.77 -21.26
N PRO A 32 -5.73 -11.94 -20.20
CA PRO A 32 -6.38 -12.36 -18.97
C PRO A 32 -7.76 -12.99 -19.27
N GLY A 33 -7.88 -14.31 -19.02
CA GLY A 33 -9.08 -15.10 -19.35
C GLY A 33 -9.14 -15.71 -20.75
N GLY A 34 -8.09 -15.55 -21.56
CA GLY A 34 -7.91 -16.14 -22.89
C GLY A 34 -7.23 -17.52 -22.85
N ALA A 35 -7.39 -18.25 -23.95
CA ALA A 35 -6.91 -19.60 -24.19
C ALA A 35 -5.60 -19.55 -25.01
N VAL A 36 -4.55 -20.26 -24.57
CA VAL A 36 -3.27 -20.46 -25.28
C VAL A 36 -3.51 -21.44 -26.43
N THR A 37 -2.90 -21.26 -27.60
CA THR A 37 -3.04 -22.20 -28.73
C THR A 37 -1.87 -23.19 -28.77
N SER A 38 -2.07 -24.39 -29.34
CA SER A 38 -1.07 -25.51 -29.40
C SER A 38 0.22 -25.06 -30.03
N ASP A 39 0.11 -24.30 -31.11
CA ASP A 39 1.22 -23.83 -31.91
C ASP A 39 2.17 -22.91 -31.12
N LEU A 40 1.68 -22.23 -30.08
CA LEU A 40 2.45 -21.25 -29.31
C LEU A 40 3.28 -21.93 -28.21
N LEU A 41 2.73 -22.99 -27.60
CA LEU A 41 3.40 -23.79 -26.57
C LEU A 41 4.29 -24.91 -27.14
N ALA A 42 3.91 -25.53 -28.26
CA ALA A 42 4.77 -26.49 -28.95
C ALA A 42 6.02 -25.84 -29.57
N LYS A 43 5.96 -24.53 -29.79
CA LYS A 43 7.12 -23.69 -30.15
C LYS A 43 7.94 -23.33 -28.92
N ALA A 44 7.33 -22.83 -27.84
CA ALA A 44 8.03 -22.51 -26.59
C ALA A 44 8.94 -23.64 -26.03
N ALA A 45 8.53 -24.91 -26.18
CA ALA A 45 9.23 -26.06 -25.61
C ALA A 45 10.51 -26.51 -26.35
N ARG A 46 10.93 -25.87 -27.44
CA ARG A 46 12.00 -26.37 -28.32
C ARG A 46 13.35 -25.65 -28.14
N ASP A 47 13.99 -25.93 -27.00
CA ASP A 47 15.44 -26.12 -26.89
C ASP A 47 16.38 -24.88 -26.98
N ASN A 48 17.41 -24.81 -26.13
CA ASN A 48 18.37 -23.69 -26.00
C ASN A 48 19.73 -24.02 -26.65
N ARG A 49 19.79 -24.99 -27.56
CA ARG A 49 21.05 -25.61 -27.97
C ARG A 49 22.06 -24.63 -28.57
N LYS A 50 21.62 -23.57 -29.27
CA LYS A 50 22.52 -22.54 -29.83
C LYS A 50 23.31 -21.84 -28.71
N VAL A 51 22.63 -21.29 -27.71
CA VAL A 51 23.29 -20.56 -26.62
C VAL A 51 24.01 -21.53 -25.68
N GLU A 52 23.42 -22.70 -25.42
CA GLU A 52 24.06 -23.74 -24.62
C GLU A 52 25.37 -24.21 -25.24
N ALA A 53 25.42 -24.46 -26.56
CA ALA A 53 26.66 -24.83 -27.25
C ALA A 53 27.73 -23.72 -27.13
N ILE A 54 27.31 -22.45 -27.24
CA ILE A 54 28.18 -21.28 -27.06
C ILE A 54 28.71 -21.21 -25.61
N ILE A 55 27.86 -21.48 -24.61
CA ILE A 55 28.25 -21.53 -23.19
C ILE A 55 29.24 -22.66 -22.95
N VAL A 56 28.94 -23.87 -23.43
CA VAL A 56 29.78 -25.07 -23.26
C VAL A 56 31.15 -24.87 -23.91
N ASP A 57 31.20 -24.35 -25.14
CA ASP A 57 32.46 -24.04 -25.83
C ASP A 57 33.28 -22.98 -25.07
N ALA A 58 32.63 -21.94 -24.56
CA ALA A 58 33.29 -20.90 -23.77
C ALA A 58 33.84 -21.44 -22.43
N GLN A 59 33.07 -22.30 -21.74
CA GLN A 59 33.51 -22.98 -20.52
C GLN A 59 34.69 -23.91 -20.79
N GLN A 60 34.65 -24.70 -21.86
CA GLN A 60 35.77 -25.57 -22.28
C GLN A 60 37.05 -24.78 -22.58
N LYS A 61 36.91 -23.55 -23.09
CA LYS A 61 38.01 -22.63 -23.35
C LYS A 61 38.46 -21.84 -22.11
N GLY A 62 37.84 -22.04 -20.96
CA GLY A 62 38.15 -21.32 -19.72
C GLY A 62 37.84 -19.82 -19.79
N LEU A 63 36.91 -19.42 -20.66
CA LEU A 63 36.49 -18.02 -20.77
C LEU A 63 35.57 -17.65 -19.60
N VAL A 64 35.56 -16.38 -19.24
CA VAL A 64 34.68 -15.81 -18.20
C VAL A 64 33.58 -14.92 -18.78
N ARG A 65 33.57 -14.77 -20.11
CA ARG A 65 32.59 -13.99 -20.87
C ARG A 65 32.38 -14.64 -22.22
N VAL A 66 31.19 -14.45 -22.75
CA VAL A 66 30.82 -14.94 -24.07
C VAL A 66 30.08 -13.86 -24.85
N TYR A 67 30.10 -13.92 -26.17
CA TYR A 67 29.29 -13.06 -27.03
C TYR A 67 28.09 -13.83 -27.53
N ILE A 68 26.89 -13.30 -27.32
CA ILE A 68 25.65 -13.85 -27.86
C ILE A 68 25.21 -12.97 -29.05
N PRO A 69 25.17 -13.50 -30.28
CA PRO A 69 24.67 -12.79 -31.45
C PRO A 69 23.27 -12.19 -31.23
N GLY A 70 22.93 -11.17 -32.01
CA GLY A 70 21.57 -10.62 -32.03
C GLY A 70 20.55 -11.62 -32.54
N LEU A 71 19.27 -11.36 -32.25
CA LEU A 71 18.15 -12.24 -32.59
C LEU A 71 17.88 -12.27 -34.10
N GLU A 72 17.65 -13.46 -34.62
CA GLU A 72 17.18 -13.71 -35.98
C GLU A 72 15.68 -14.04 -36.01
N ALA A 73 15.07 -14.13 -37.19
CA ALA A 73 13.63 -14.35 -37.33
C ALA A 73 13.19 -15.71 -36.78
N GLU A 74 14.09 -16.69 -36.80
CA GLU A 74 13.85 -18.01 -36.25
C GLU A 74 13.85 -17.97 -34.72
N ASP A 75 14.67 -17.09 -34.14
CA ASP A 75 14.86 -16.93 -32.70
C ASP A 75 13.65 -16.31 -32.01
N VAL A 76 12.56 -15.96 -32.70
CA VAL A 76 11.43 -15.24 -32.10
C VAL A 76 10.09 -15.92 -32.40
N ASN A 77 9.17 -15.92 -31.43
CA ASN A 77 7.81 -16.42 -31.62
C ASN A 77 6.74 -15.31 -31.69
N ILE A 78 7.19 -14.05 -31.58
CA ILE A 78 6.36 -12.87 -31.79
C ILE A 78 6.92 -11.99 -32.89
N HIS A 79 6.00 -11.37 -33.60
CA HIS A 79 6.27 -10.31 -34.54
C HIS A 79 5.27 -9.18 -34.27
N PRO A 80 5.57 -7.93 -34.66
CA PRO A 80 4.64 -6.82 -34.48
C PRO A 80 3.23 -7.19 -34.99
N ASP A 81 2.25 -7.14 -34.10
CA ASP A 81 0.85 -7.51 -34.37
C ASP A 81 -0.10 -6.61 -33.58
N GLU A 82 -1.32 -6.43 -34.08
CA GLU A 82 -2.35 -5.61 -33.42
C GLU A 82 -2.71 -6.14 -32.03
N ASN A 83 -2.72 -7.46 -31.82
CA ASN A 83 -3.03 -8.04 -30.51
C ASN A 83 -1.93 -7.75 -29.47
N ILE A 84 -0.66 -7.71 -29.90
CA ILE A 84 0.47 -7.35 -29.04
C ILE A 84 0.37 -5.87 -28.66
N ASN A 85 0.16 -5.00 -29.64
CA ASN A 85 -0.01 -3.56 -29.44
C ASN A 85 -1.24 -3.21 -28.59
N SER A 86 -2.28 -4.04 -28.63
CA SER A 86 -3.50 -3.85 -27.84
C SER A 86 -3.33 -4.14 -26.34
N GLY A 87 -2.14 -4.59 -25.90
CA GLY A 87 -1.84 -4.91 -24.51
C GLY A 87 -2.49 -6.20 -24.00
N LYS A 88 -3.07 -7.00 -24.91
CA LYS A 88 -3.69 -8.29 -24.60
C LYS A 88 -2.68 -9.43 -24.47
N VAL A 89 -1.44 -9.24 -24.89
CA VAL A 89 -0.39 -10.24 -24.82
C VAL A 89 0.56 -9.89 -23.69
N ILE A 90 0.92 -10.90 -22.89
CA ILE A 90 1.93 -10.79 -21.84
C ILE A 90 3.11 -11.65 -22.31
N GLY A 91 4.31 -11.07 -22.37
CA GLY A 91 5.53 -11.84 -22.63
C GLY A 91 6.08 -12.44 -21.35
N VAL A 92 6.79 -13.55 -21.48
CA VAL A 92 7.56 -14.18 -20.41
C VAL A 92 8.98 -14.36 -20.92
N THR A 93 9.97 -14.04 -20.11
CA THR A 93 11.38 -14.28 -20.46
C THR A 93 11.68 -15.78 -20.55
N SER A 94 12.66 -16.16 -21.35
CA SER A 94 13.09 -17.57 -21.45
C SER A 94 13.44 -18.15 -20.07
N SER A 95 12.94 -19.36 -19.78
CA SER A 95 12.99 -19.99 -18.46
C SER A 95 14.40 -20.39 -17.99
N TRP A 96 15.35 -20.53 -18.92
CA TRP A 96 16.74 -20.90 -18.62
C TRP A 96 17.61 -19.70 -18.21
N ILE A 97 17.14 -18.47 -18.40
CA ILE A 97 17.89 -17.26 -18.04
C ILE A 97 18.15 -17.25 -16.53
N GLN A 98 19.43 -17.17 -16.15
CA GLN A 98 19.88 -17.11 -14.75
C GLN A 98 20.74 -15.85 -14.54
N LEU A 99 20.08 -14.72 -14.26
CA LEU A 99 20.74 -13.41 -14.11
C LEU A 99 21.60 -13.32 -12.83
N ASP A 100 21.29 -14.16 -11.85
CA ASP A 100 21.96 -14.32 -10.55
C ASP A 100 23.03 -15.43 -10.54
N SER A 101 23.26 -16.13 -11.67
CA SER A 101 24.21 -17.23 -11.74
C SER A 101 25.62 -16.82 -11.27
N THR A 102 26.25 -17.68 -10.47
CA THR A 102 27.63 -17.53 -10.02
C THR A 102 28.65 -17.98 -11.08
N ASP A 103 28.20 -18.73 -12.10
CA ASP A 103 29.01 -19.01 -13.29
C ASP A 103 29.09 -17.76 -14.16
N PRO A 104 30.29 -17.18 -14.37
CA PRO A 104 30.45 -15.94 -15.11
C PRO A 104 30.07 -16.07 -16.60
N VAL A 105 30.16 -17.25 -17.21
CA VAL A 105 29.76 -17.49 -18.60
C VAL A 105 28.24 -17.52 -18.70
N ILE A 106 27.56 -18.27 -17.81
CA ILE A 106 26.09 -18.34 -17.77
C ILE A 106 25.50 -16.96 -17.47
N SER A 107 26.04 -16.25 -16.49
CA SER A 107 25.63 -14.87 -16.16
C SER A 107 25.84 -13.92 -17.36
N SER A 108 26.99 -14.01 -18.04
CA SER A 108 27.27 -13.22 -19.24
C SER A 108 26.30 -13.51 -20.39
N ALA A 109 25.97 -14.78 -20.64
CA ALA A 109 25.03 -15.20 -21.68
C ALA A 109 23.59 -14.79 -21.34
N SER A 110 23.14 -15.09 -20.12
CA SER A 110 21.79 -14.80 -19.60
C SER A 110 21.47 -13.31 -19.70
N ARG A 111 22.41 -12.44 -19.31
CA ARG A 111 22.24 -10.99 -19.42
C ARG A 111 22.12 -10.51 -20.86
N GLN A 112 22.92 -11.04 -21.78
CA GLN A 112 22.83 -10.65 -23.19
C GLN A 112 21.51 -11.08 -23.82
N VAL A 113 21.07 -12.32 -23.57
CA VAL A 113 19.77 -12.80 -24.06
C VAL A 113 18.63 -11.99 -23.46
N PHE A 114 18.66 -11.73 -22.15
CA PHE A 114 17.66 -10.88 -21.50
C PHE A 114 17.57 -9.49 -22.12
N HIS A 115 18.71 -8.88 -22.47
CA HIS A 115 18.73 -7.59 -23.16
C HIS A 115 18.14 -7.66 -24.56
N HIS A 116 18.47 -8.71 -25.31
CA HIS A 116 17.92 -8.97 -26.64
C HIS A 116 16.39 -9.17 -26.58
N GLU A 117 15.90 -9.96 -25.62
CA GLU A 117 14.47 -10.20 -25.39
C GLU A 117 13.72 -8.91 -25.06
N ILE A 118 14.25 -8.06 -24.16
CA ILE A 118 13.63 -6.77 -23.86
C ILE A 118 13.61 -5.85 -25.08
N GLY A 119 14.73 -5.78 -25.80
CA GLY A 119 14.85 -4.94 -26.99
C GLY A 119 13.82 -5.32 -28.06
N TYR A 120 13.69 -6.62 -28.32
CA TYR A 120 12.77 -7.13 -29.32
C TYR A 120 11.29 -7.09 -28.86
N ALA A 121 11.00 -7.41 -27.59
CA ALA A 121 9.67 -7.23 -27.02
C ALA A 121 9.20 -5.77 -27.13
N GLY A 122 10.10 -4.83 -26.83
CA GLY A 122 9.86 -3.40 -27.00
C GLY A 122 9.61 -3.00 -28.47
N PHE A 123 10.36 -3.57 -29.42
CA PHE A 123 10.15 -3.36 -30.86
C PHE A 123 8.78 -3.86 -31.31
N CYS A 124 8.32 -5.02 -30.82
CA CYS A 124 7.00 -5.57 -31.12
C CYS A 124 5.85 -4.79 -30.48
N GLY A 125 6.12 -3.80 -29.63
CA GLY A 125 5.11 -3.02 -28.92
C GLY A 125 4.50 -3.74 -27.72
N LEU A 126 5.19 -4.72 -27.15
CA LEU A 126 4.73 -5.41 -25.94
C LEU A 126 4.70 -4.43 -24.76
N MET A 127 3.60 -4.44 -24.01
CA MET A 127 3.42 -3.54 -22.86
C MET A 127 3.89 -4.15 -21.54
N SER A 128 3.88 -5.48 -21.41
CA SER A 128 4.12 -6.18 -20.14
C SER A 128 4.96 -7.45 -20.35
N LEU A 129 6.02 -7.57 -19.58
CA LEU A 129 6.95 -8.71 -19.57
C LEU A 129 7.02 -9.29 -18.14
N LEU A 130 6.87 -10.60 -18.01
CA LEU A 130 7.14 -11.34 -16.78
C LEU A 130 8.59 -11.82 -16.80
N VAL A 131 9.31 -11.54 -15.71
CA VAL A 131 10.69 -11.97 -15.51
C VAL A 131 10.73 -12.81 -14.24
N GLN A 132 11.31 -14.01 -14.33
CA GLN A 132 11.44 -14.89 -13.17
C GLN A 132 12.35 -14.24 -12.12
N GLY A 133 11.89 -14.18 -10.87
CA GLY A 133 12.68 -13.71 -9.75
C GLY A 133 13.81 -14.68 -9.38
N PRO A 134 14.82 -14.22 -8.64
CA PRO A 134 15.83 -15.10 -8.03
C PRO A 134 15.16 -16.17 -7.16
N ARG A 135 15.62 -17.42 -7.27
CA ARG A 135 15.09 -18.55 -6.49
C ARG A 135 15.87 -18.79 -5.19
N ASP A 136 17.06 -18.23 -5.08
CA ASP A 136 18.04 -18.53 -4.02
C ASP A 136 18.79 -17.25 -3.61
N LEU A 137 18.81 -16.95 -2.31
CA LEU A 137 19.47 -15.76 -1.74
C LEU A 137 21.00 -15.90 -1.72
N GLN A 138 21.54 -17.11 -1.83
CA GLN A 138 22.99 -17.37 -1.88
C GLN A 138 23.59 -17.06 -3.25
N GLN A 139 22.76 -16.85 -4.28
CA GLN A 139 23.20 -16.47 -5.61
C GLN A 139 23.61 -14.99 -5.68
N ASN A 140 24.11 -14.57 -6.85
CA ASN A 140 24.58 -13.21 -7.05
C ASN A 140 23.42 -12.22 -7.29
N LEU A 141 22.67 -11.90 -6.24
CA LEU A 141 21.52 -11.01 -6.30
C LEU A 141 21.86 -9.63 -6.88
N ALA A 142 23.06 -9.11 -6.60
CA ALA A 142 23.51 -7.83 -7.16
C ALA A 142 23.60 -7.88 -8.70
N ALA A 143 24.02 -9.00 -9.29
CA ALA A 143 24.01 -9.19 -10.73
C ALA A 143 22.59 -9.20 -11.30
N TYR A 144 21.64 -9.86 -10.62
CA TYR A 144 20.23 -9.81 -10.99
C TYR A 144 19.68 -8.38 -10.95
N TYR A 145 19.91 -7.65 -9.84
CA TYR A 145 19.45 -6.27 -9.69
C TYR A 145 20.02 -5.38 -10.80
N GLN A 146 21.31 -5.52 -11.10
CA GLN A 146 21.95 -4.79 -12.20
C GLN A 146 21.31 -5.13 -13.54
N ALA A 147 21.04 -6.41 -13.83
CA ALA A 147 20.42 -6.83 -15.07
C ALA A 147 19.02 -6.21 -15.25
N ILE A 148 18.19 -6.20 -14.19
CA ILE A 148 16.87 -5.53 -14.22
C ILE A 148 17.00 -4.03 -14.49
N VAL A 149 17.93 -3.34 -13.82
CA VAL A 149 18.17 -1.90 -14.04
C VAL A 149 18.64 -1.62 -15.47
N GLN A 150 19.51 -2.46 -16.03
CA GLN A 150 19.94 -2.35 -17.42
C GLN A 150 18.79 -2.63 -18.39
N GLY A 151 17.96 -3.65 -18.10
CA GLY A 151 16.75 -3.96 -18.84
C GLY A 151 15.79 -2.77 -18.93
N LEU A 152 15.56 -2.08 -17.81
CA LEU A 152 14.76 -0.85 -17.79
C LEU A 152 15.31 0.24 -18.72
N ALA A 153 16.63 0.32 -18.93
CA ALA A 153 17.24 1.33 -19.78
C ALA A 153 17.12 1.01 -21.28
N ILE A 154 16.88 -0.26 -21.65
CA ILE A 154 16.79 -0.70 -23.05
C ILE A 154 15.47 -0.24 -23.70
N ASN A 155 14.37 -0.29 -22.95
CA ASN A 155 13.07 0.17 -23.44
C ASN A 155 12.40 1.12 -22.44
N ALA A 156 11.86 2.23 -22.95
CA ALA A 156 11.28 3.28 -22.11
C ALA A 156 9.85 2.99 -21.61
N TYR A 157 9.13 2.07 -22.23
CA TYR A 157 7.68 1.87 -22.02
C TYR A 157 7.31 0.51 -21.45
N LEU A 158 8.11 -0.53 -21.73
CA LEU A 158 7.87 -1.90 -21.28
C LEU A 158 7.81 -1.98 -19.75
N GLN A 159 6.74 -2.58 -19.23
CA GLN A 159 6.57 -2.89 -17.82
C GLN A 159 7.23 -4.24 -17.50
N ILE A 160 8.14 -4.25 -16.54
CA ILE A 160 8.84 -5.45 -16.09
C ILE A 160 8.19 -5.92 -14.79
N ASN A 161 7.66 -7.15 -14.78
CA ASN A 161 6.98 -7.71 -13.63
C ASN A 161 7.79 -8.89 -13.09
N ILE A 162 8.27 -8.76 -11.87
CA ILE A 162 9.09 -9.79 -11.24
C ILE A 162 8.16 -10.86 -10.66
N VAL A 163 8.33 -12.10 -11.09
CA VAL A 163 7.61 -13.25 -10.57
C VAL A 163 8.27 -13.70 -9.28
N LEU A 164 7.54 -13.63 -8.16
CA LEU A 164 8.00 -14.10 -6.85
C LEU A 164 6.87 -14.83 -6.12
N PRO A 165 7.18 -15.87 -5.32
CA PRO A 165 6.20 -16.53 -4.49
C PRO A 165 5.78 -15.62 -3.32
N ALA A 166 4.47 -15.63 -3.00
CA ALA A 166 3.92 -14.86 -1.87
C ALA A 166 4.40 -15.35 -0.52
N TYR A 167 4.69 -16.64 -0.43
CA TYR A 167 5.35 -17.26 0.69
C TYR A 167 6.83 -17.42 0.35
N GLY A 168 7.72 -17.51 1.36
CA GLY A 168 9.13 -17.85 1.16
C GLY A 168 9.30 -19.03 0.19
N PRO A 169 10.48 -19.20 -0.45
CA PRO A 169 10.60 -20.06 -1.61
C PRO A 169 9.98 -21.43 -1.33
N SER A 170 9.03 -21.83 -2.17
CA SER A 170 8.73 -23.22 -2.41
C SER A 170 9.99 -23.82 -3.01
N LEU A 171 10.98 -24.10 -2.15
CA LEU A 171 12.10 -24.92 -2.53
C LEU A 171 11.50 -26.29 -2.81
N GLU A 172 11.28 -26.57 -4.09
CA GLU A 172 11.36 -27.91 -4.64
C GLU A 172 12.73 -28.46 -4.23
N SER A 173 12.83 -28.94 -2.99
CA SER A 173 13.80 -29.95 -2.65
C SER A 173 13.23 -31.26 -3.20
N ASP A 174 13.43 -31.49 -4.50
CA ASP A 174 13.37 -32.83 -5.09
C ASP A 174 14.48 -33.76 -4.54
N THR A 175 15.27 -33.27 -3.58
CA THR A 175 16.09 -34.14 -2.73
C THR A 175 15.18 -34.84 -1.73
N GLU A 176 14.91 -36.12 -1.98
CA GLU A 176 14.68 -37.10 -0.92
C GLU A 176 15.63 -36.77 0.24
N ILE A 177 15.08 -36.37 1.39
CA ILE A 177 15.87 -36.08 2.58
C ILE A 177 16.47 -37.42 3.01
N ASP A 178 17.72 -37.67 2.65
CA ASP A 178 18.52 -38.74 3.22
C ASP A 178 18.70 -38.42 4.70
N SER A 179 18.17 -39.30 5.56
CA SER A 179 17.89 -39.07 6.98
C SER A 179 19.13 -38.91 7.88
N GLN A 180 20.29 -38.54 7.34
CA GLN A 180 21.57 -38.53 8.06
C GLN A 180 22.49 -37.33 7.81
N ALA A 181 22.03 -36.23 7.20
CA ALA A 181 22.81 -34.99 7.11
C ALA A 181 22.39 -33.98 8.20
N ALA A 182 23.39 -33.30 8.79
CA ALA A 182 23.27 -32.32 9.87
C ALA A 182 22.16 -31.28 9.66
N GLU A 183 21.56 -30.80 10.76
CA GLU A 183 20.48 -29.80 10.74
C GLU A 183 20.77 -28.67 9.72
N PRO A 184 19.82 -28.35 8.82
CA PRO A 184 20.03 -27.30 7.85
C PRO A 184 20.12 -25.96 8.58
N ILE A 185 21.22 -25.23 8.35
CA ILE A 185 21.34 -23.81 8.71
C ILE A 185 20.16 -23.10 8.03
N MET A 186 19.18 -22.61 8.79
CA MET A 186 18.05 -21.85 8.25
C MET A 186 18.56 -20.56 7.61
N LEU A 187 18.78 -20.59 6.29
CA LEU A 187 19.14 -19.43 5.48
C LEU A 187 17.92 -18.62 5.01
N TYR A 188 16.71 -19.15 5.19
CA TYR A 188 15.47 -18.61 4.64
C TYR A 188 14.37 -18.55 5.69
N ASP A 189 13.57 -17.49 5.65
CA ASP A 189 12.39 -17.28 6.48
C ASP A 189 11.20 -16.74 5.65
N GLU A 190 10.10 -16.41 6.33
CA GLU A 190 8.84 -15.96 5.72
C GLU A 190 8.96 -14.64 4.93
N LEU A 191 9.97 -13.81 5.21
CA LEU A 191 10.20 -12.49 4.58
C LEU A 191 11.27 -12.54 3.48
N SER A 192 11.92 -13.68 3.27
CA SER A 192 13.03 -13.81 2.30
C SER A 192 12.63 -13.43 0.87
N SER A 193 11.45 -13.84 0.39
CA SER A 193 10.93 -13.42 -0.93
C SER A 193 10.71 -11.91 -1.00
N TRP A 194 10.26 -11.30 0.10
CA TRP A 194 10.09 -9.85 0.18
C TRP A 194 11.44 -9.12 0.21
N ASP A 195 12.47 -9.66 0.86
CA ASP A 195 13.81 -9.06 0.86
C ASP A 195 14.41 -9.01 -0.56
N ILE A 196 14.22 -10.08 -1.34
CA ILE A 196 14.59 -10.11 -2.76
C ILE A 196 13.90 -8.98 -3.50
N TRP A 197 12.59 -8.85 -3.35
CA TRP A 197 11.81 -7.78 -3.96
C TRP A 197 12.30 -6.39 -3.51
N ASN A 198 12.49 -6.19 -2.21
CA ASN A 198 12.98 -4.95 -1.62
C ASN A 198 14.33 -4.54 -2.23
N GLY A 199 15.25 -5.50 -2.41
CA GLY A 199 16.52 -5.28 -3.10
C GLY A 199 16.34 -4.84 -4.55
N ILE A 200 15.48 -5.53 -5.32
CA ILE A 200 15.18 -5.20 -6.72
C ILE A 200 14.61 -3.77 -6.84
N ARG A 201 13.55 -3.45 -6.09
CA ARG A 201 12.90 -2.14 -6.18
C ARG A 201 13.81 -1.01 -5.70
N THR A 202 14.68 -1.28 -4.73
CA THR A 202 15.66 -0.30 -4.23
C THR A 202 16.73 -0.02 -5.28
N ALA A 203 17.31 -1.07 -5.89
CA ALA A 203 18.30 -0.93 -6.96
C ALA A 203 17.73 -0.20 -8.19
N ALA A 204 16.46 -0.45 -8.50
CA ALA A 204 15.72 0.23 -9.56
C ALA A 204 15.16 1.61 -9.17
N ARG A 205 15.54 2.13 -7.99
CA ARG A 205 15.13 3.44 -7.49
C ARG A 205 13.60 3.64 -7.56
N TYR A 206 12.85 2.64 -7.11
CA TYR A 206 11.39 2.67 -7.03
C TYR A 206 10.70 3.04 -8.36
N SER A 207 11.30 2.64 -9.49
CA SER A 207 10.73 2.84 -10.82
C SER A 207 9.31 2.29 -10.92
N SER A 208 8.36 3.12 -11.37
CA SER A 208 6.97 2.73 -11.61
C SER A 208 6.79 1.74 -12.77
N ARG A 209 7.88 1.41 -13.48
CA ARG A 209 7.91 0.38 -14.53
C ARG A 209 8.27 -1.02 -14.02
N ILE A 210 8.55 -1.15 -12.72
CA ILE A 210 8.71 -2.45 -12.08
C ILE A 210 7.49 -2.71 -11.20
N SER A 211 6.94 -3.91 -11.31
CA SER A 211 5.85 -4.38 -10.46
C SER A 211 6.04 -5.85 -10.09
N LEU A 212 5.18 -6.35 -9.21
CA LEU A 212 5.19 -7.76 -8.80
C LEU A 212 4.14 -8.57 -9.57
N ALA A 213 4.56 -9.77 -9.96
CA ALA A 213 3.68 -10.87 -10.29
C ALA A 213 3.74 -11.90 -9.15
N LEU A 214 2.81 -11.80 -8.23
CA LEU A 214 2.85 -12.55 -6.98
C LEU A 214 2.21 -13.93 -7.17
N GLN A 215 3.00 -14.99 -6.96
CA GLN A 215 2.54 -16.36 -7.10
C GLN A 215 1.90 -16.86 -5.80
N ILE A 216 0.64 -17.29 -5.91
CA ILE A 216 -0.16 -17.88 -4.84
C ILE A 216 -0.26 -19.39 -5.10
N GLU A 217 0.33 -20.16 -4.19
CA GLU A 217 0.32 -21.62 -4.21
C GLU A 217 -0.63 -22.16 -3.13
N TYR A 218 -0.46 -23.44 -2.73
CA TYR A 218 -1.25 -24.03 -1.65
C TYR A 218 -0.99 -23.37 -0.28
N SER A 219 0.26 -22.99 -0.01
CA SER A 219 0.67 -22.39 1.25
C SER A 219 0.40 -20.89 1.24
N ILE A 220 -0.26 -20.40 2.28
CA ILE A 220 -0.62 -18.99 2.40
C ILE A 220 0.27 -18.34 3.46
N PRO A 221 0.84 -17.17 3.17
CA PRO A 221 1.62 -16.43 4.15
C PRO A 221 0.78 -15.94 5.34
N ASN A 222 1.44 -15.78 6.49
CA ASN A 222 0.83 -15.16 7.68
C ASN A 222 0.34 -13.73 7.38
N THR A 223 -0.62 -13.23 8.16
CA THR A 223 -1.29 -11.93 7.91
C THR A 223 -0.30 -10.79 7.70
N HIS A 224 0.72 -10.66 8.54
CA HIS A 224 1.73 -9.61 8.44
C HIS A 224 2.54 -9.64 7.13
N ILE A 225 2.79 -10.80 6.54
CA ILE A 225 3.42 -10.92 5.22
C ILE A 225 2.44 -10.52 4.13
N GLN A 226 1.15 -10.84 4.31
CA GLN A 226 0.10 -10.36 3.40
C GLN A 226 -0.01 -8.83 3.46
N ASP A 227 0.09 -8.21 4.65
CA ASP A 227 0.18 -6.74 4.82
C ASP A 227 1.43 -6.21 4.10
N ARG A 228 2.57 -6.87 4.29
CA ARG A 228 3.82 -6.52 3.60
C ARG A 228 3.69 -6.50 2.08
N TRP A 229 3.11 -7.55 1.48
CA TRP A 229 2.85 -7.58 0.04
C TRP A 229 1.76 -6.59 -0.40
N PHE A 230 0.80 -6.30 0.47
CA PHE A 230 -0.22 -5.28 0.21
C PHE A 230 0.36 -3.85 0.21
N ALA A 231 1.50 -3.61 0.84
CA ALA A 231 2.21 -2.34 0.69
C ALA A 231 2.89 -2.19 -0.69
N GLU A 232 3.17 -3.30 -1.37
CA GLU A 232 3.98 -3.34 -2.58
C GLU A 232 3.15 -3.23 -3.89
N PRO A 233 3.77 -2.91 -5.04
CA PRO A 233 3.07 -2.75 -6.33
C PRO A 233 2.76 -4.10 -6.98
N VAL A 234 1.81 -4.85 -6.40
CA VAL A 234 1.31 -6.11 -6.96
C VAL A 234 0.40 -5.84 -8.16
N ARG A 235 0.86 -6.19 -9.35
CA ARG A 235 0.14 -6.02 -10.62
C ARG A 235 -0.48 -7.31 -11.12
N TYR A 236 0.17 -8.45 -10.88
CA TYR A 236 -0.34 -9.76 -11.25
C TYR A 236 -0.47 -10.66 -10.02
N LEU A 237 -1.52 -11.48 -10.01
CA LEU A 237 -1.68 -12.63 -9.13
C LEU A 237 -1.65 -13.90 -9.96
N ILE A 238 -0.62 -14.73 -9.76
CA ILE A 238 -0.51 -16.03 -10.41
C ILE A 238 -1.09 -17.07 -9.46
N LEU A 239 -2.27 -17.59 -9.78
CA LEU A 239 -2.92 -18.65 -9.00
C LEU A 239 -2.54 -19.99 -9.59
N ASP A 240 -1.72 -20.74 -8.87
CA ASP A 240 -1.40 -22.11 -9.24
C ASP A 240 -2.60 -23.05 -8.99
N SER A 241 -2.74 -24.11 -9.77
CA SER A 241 -3.81 -25.10 -9.56
C SER A 241 -3.74 -25.75 -8.18
N GLN A 242 -2.56 -25.81 -7.56
CA GLN A 242 -2.35 -26.26 -6.18
C GLN A 242 -3.03 -25.38 -5.14
N ALA A 243 -3.34 -24.11 -5.43
CA ALA A 243 -4.08 -23.23 -4.51
C ALA A 243 -5.54 -23.67 -4.33
N TYR A 244 -6.08 -24.44 -5.28
CA TYR A 244 -7.47 -24.89 -5.29
C TYR A 244 -7.63 -26.24 -4.58
N VAL A 245 -8.83 -26.46 -4.04
CA VAL A 245 -9.26 -27.72 -3.43
C VAL A 245 -10.62 -28.13 -3.99
N LEU A 246 -10.94 -29.42 -3.93
CA LEU A 246 -12.27 -29.90 -4.31
C LEU A 246 -13.23 -29.86 -3.12
N ASN A 247 -14.44 -29.33 -3.35
CA ASN A 247 -15.52 -29.44 -2.37
C ASN A 247 -16.18 -30.83 -2.39
N ALA A 248 -17.10 -31.08 -1.45
CA ALA A 248 -17.83 -32.36 -1.34
C ALA A 248 -18.63 -32.75 -2.60
N LYS A 249 -18.90 -31.80 -3.51
CA LYS A 249 -19.62 -32.02 -4.78
C LYS A 249 -18.66 -32.20 -5.96
N GLY A 250 -17.34 -32.19 -5.73
CA GLY A 250 -16.30 -32.36 -6.76
C GLY A 250 -16.00 -31.11 -7.58
N PHE A 251 -16.44 -29.91 -7.14
CA PHE A 251 -16.10 -28.64 -7.79
C PHE A 251 -14.87 -27.99 -7.14
N LEU A 252 -14.07 -27.29 -7.97
CA LEU A 252 -12.95 -26.47 -7.52
C LEU A 252 -13.43 -25.27 -6.70
N VAL A 253 -12.79 -25.09 -5.55
CA VAL A 253 -12.98 -23.94 -4.66
C VAL A 253 -11.65 -23.54 -4.04
N LEU A 254 -11.56 -22.30 -3.55
CA LEU A 254 -10.45 -21.84 -2.72
C LEU A 254 -10.81 -21.97 -1.24
N THR A 255 -9.82 -22.17 -0.38
CA THR A 255 -10.03 -22.14 1.08
C THR A 255 -10.42 -20.72 1.54
N LYS A 256 -11.02 -20.57 2.73
CA LYS A 256 -11.37 -19.25 3.28
C LYS A 256 -10.17 -18.31 3.37
N HIS A 257 -9.00 -18.84 3.74
CA HIS A 257 -7.76 -18.05 3.81
C HIS A 257 -7.34 -17.51 2.43
N HIS A 258 -7.43 -18.33 1.38
CA HIS A 258 -7.16 -17.89 0.00
C HIS A 258 -8.18 -16.85 -0.47
N GLN A 259 -9.46 -17.06 -0.16
CA GLN A 259 -10.53 -16.10 -0.47
C GLN A 259 -10.26 -14.75 0.19
N ASN A 260 -9.87 -14.74 1.47
CA ASN A 260 -9.52 -13.51 2.20
C ASN A 260 -8.30 -12.80 1.60
N LEU A 261 -7.25 -13.54 1.25
CA LEU A 261 -6.07 -12.97 0.59
C LEU A 261 -6.41 -12.35 -0.77
N ILE A 262 -7.21 -13.05 -1.59
CA ILE A 262 -7.67 -12.54 -2.89
C ILE A 262 -8.56 -11.31 -2.70
N GLN A 263 -9.47 -11.32 -1.73
CA GLN A 263 -10.30 -10.16 -1.40
C GLN A 263 -9.46 -8.96 -0.96
N LYS A 264 -8.41 -9.19 -0.17
CA LYS A 264 -7.48 -8.13 0.23
C LYS A 264 -6.77 -7.55 -0.99
N LEU A 265 -6.14 -8.41 -1.80
CA LEU A 265 -5.36 -7.98 -2.97
C LEU A 265 -6.23 -7.48 -4.13
N SER A 266 -7.51 -7.83 -4.22
CA SER A 266 -8.42 -7.31 -5.26
C SER A 266 -8.61 -5.80 -5.15
N ARG A 267 -8.41 -5.21 -3.97
CA ARG A 267 -8.39 -3.74 -3.77
C ARG A 267 -7.28 -3.05 -4.58
N LYS A 268 -6.24 -3.79 -5.02
CA LYS A 268 -5.19 -3.30 -5.94
C LYS A 268 -5.55 -3.44 -7.41
N LEU A 269 -6.70 -4.06 -7.73
CA LEU A 269 -7.14 -4.38 -9.08
C LEU A 269 -6.08 -5.13 -9.92
N PRO A 270 -5.47 -6.22 -9.38
CA PRO A 270 -4.45 -6.97 -10.11
C PRO A 270 -5.08 -7.73 -11.29
N LEU A 271 -4.23 -8.06 -12.27
CA LEU A 271 -4.56 -9.04 -13.30
C LEU A 271 -4.33 -10.45 -12.76
N TYR A 272 -5.26 -11.36 -13.03
CA TYR A 272 -5.18 -12.74 -12.55
C TYR A 272 -4.68 -13.66 -13.66
N LEU A 273 -3.65 -14.45 -13.36
CA LEU A 273 -3.10 -15.49 -14.22
C LEU A 273 -3.36 -16.85 -13.55
N LEU A 274 -3.83 -17.83 -14.32
CA LEU A 274 -4.05 -19.19 -13.83
C LEU A 274 -2.93 -20.09 -14.36
N ALA A 275 -2.16 -20.69 -13.45
CA ALA A 275 -1.05 -21.58 -13.79
C ALA A 275 -1.41 -23.05 -13.51
N ASN A 276 -0.81 -23.96 -14.29
CA ASN A 276 -0.88 -25.40 -14.07
C ASN A 276 -2.30 -26.00 -13.94
N THR A 277 -3.29 -25.40 -14.61
CA THR A 277 -4.71 -25.77 -14.51
C THR A 277 -5.11 -27.07 -15.24
N ARG A 278 -4.14 -27.75 -15.88
CA ARG A 278 -4.34 -29.03 -16.57
C ARG A 278 -3.84 -30.19 -15.71
N HIS A 279 -4.68 -31.20 -15.52
CA HIS A 279 -4.31 -32.42 -14.80
C HIS A 279 -3.64 -33.43 -15.76
N ALA A 280 -2.68 -34.22 -15.26
CA ALA A 280 -1.99 -35.26 -16.02
C ALA A 280 -2.93 -36.34 -16.63
N GLU A 281 -4.12 -36.52 -16.04
CA GLU A 281 -5.13 -37.50 -16.47
C GLU A 281 -6.22 -36.91 -17.38
N PHE A 282 -6.14 -35.61 -17.71
CA PHE A 282 -7.07 -34.97 -18.64
C PHE A 282 -6.83 -35.51 -20.06
N THR A 283 -7.74 -36.36 -20.54
CA THR A 283 -7.79 -36.78 -21.93
C THR A 283 -8.71 -35.82 -22.68
N PRO A 284 -8.20 -35.01 -23.63
CA PRO A 284 -9.03 -34.13 -24.43
C PRO A 284 -10.07 -34.98 -25.17
N GLU A 285 -11.35 -34.58 -25.12
CA GLU A 285 -12.35 -35.26 -25.96
C GLU A 285 -11.98 -35.00 -27.42
N PRO A 286 -11.86 -36.04 -28.27
CA PRO A 286 -11.35 -35.92 -29.64
C PRO A 286 -12.19 -35.01 -30.54
N GLU A 287 -13.39 -34.64 -30.09
CA GLU A 287 -14.34 -33.79 -30.82
C GLU A 287 -14.21 -32.29 -30.49
N ASN A 288 -13.36 -31.91 -29.52
CA ASN A 288 -13.16 -30.51 -29.13
C ASN A 288 -11.73 -30.00 -29.46
N PRO A 289 -11.54 -29.27 -30.57
CA PRO A 289 -10.22 -28.83 -31.04
C PRO A 289 -9.44 -27.96 -30.03
N LEU A 290 -10.16 -27.32 -29.09
CA LEU A 290 -9.57 -26.42 -28.09
C LEU A 290 -8.80 -27.14 -26.97
N ASP A 291 -9.05 -28.44 -26.74
CA ASP A 291 -8.49 -29.17 -25.59
C ASP A 291 -7.11 -29.81 -25.89
N VAL A 292 -6.80 -30.07 -27.16
CA VAL A 292 -5.50 -30.57 -27.64
C VAL A 292 -4.40 -29.48 -27.53
N ASP A 293 -4.80 -28.22 -27.35
CA ASP A 293 -3.98 -27.06 -27.68
C ASP A 293 -3.10 -26.46 -26.56
N PHE A 294 -3.00 -27.08 -25.36
CA PHE A 294 -2.15 -26.49 -24.31
C PHE A 294 -1.41 -27.50 -23.44
N PRO A 295 -0.09 -27.68 -23.57
CA PRO A 295 0.70 -28.38 -22.56
C PRO A 295 0.94 -27.51 -21.30
N PRO A 296 1.29 -28.11 -20.15
CA PRO A 296 1.64 -27.39 -18.91
C PRO A 296 2.98 -26.63 -19.02
N LEU A 297 3.14 -25.54 -18.25
CA LEU A 297 4.33 -24.68 -18.21
C LEU A 297 5.56 -25.33 -17.54
N SER A 298 5.39 -26.46 -16.85
CA SER A 298 6.47 -27.25 -16.25
C SER A 298 6.21 -28.75 -16.41
N ALA A 299 7.29 -29.55 -16.35
CA ALA A 299 7.19 -31.01 -16.30
C ALA A 299 6.43 -31.41 -15.04
N LEU A 300 5.38 -32.22 -15.21
CA LEU A 300 4.43 -32.61 -14.18
C LEU A 300 5.11 -33.27 -12.98
N ALA A 301 5.23 -32.55 -11.86
CA ALA A 301 5.15 -33.17 -10.55
C ALA A 301 3.65 -33.39 -10.21
N PRO A 302 3.25 -34.57 -9.72
CA PRO A 302 1.86 -34.98 -9.67
C PRO A 302 1.13 -34.35 -8.47
N ARG A 303 0.72 -33.08 -8.53
CA ARG A 303 -0.16 -32.50 -7.50
C ARG A 303 -1.13 -31.47 -8.10
N GLY A 304 -2.22 -31.96 -8.69
CA GLY A 304 -3.43 -31.12 -8.87
C GLY A 304 -4.05 -30.72 -7.51
N ALA A 305 -5.21 -30.05 -7.54
CA ALA A 305 -5.99 -29.70 -6.36
C ALA A 305 -6.00 -30.84 -5.32
N ARG A 306 -5.53 -30.58 -4.09
CA ARG A 306 -5.35 -31.62 -3.06
C ARG A 306 -6.70 -32.29 -2.77
N GLN A 307 -6.71 -33.63 -2.78
CA GLN A 307 -7.92 -34.45 -2.75
C GLN A 307 -8.71 -34.32 -1.44
N ALA A 308 -10.04 -34.24 -1.54
CA ALA A 308 -10.94 -34.73 -0.49
C ALA A 308 -11.13 -36.25 -0.69
N PRO A 309 -11.13 -37.10 0.35
CA PRO A 309 -10.91 -38.55 0.21
C PRO A 309 -12.01 -39.37 -0.49
N THR A 310 -13.05 -38.78 -1.10
CA THR A 310 -14.31 -39.50 -1.33
C THR A 310 -15.08 -39.23 -2.63
N THR A 311 -14.61 -38.42 -3.58
CA THR A 311 -15.44 -38.07 -4.75
C THR A 311 -15.10 -38.88 -6.02
N SER A 312 -16.00 -39.77 -6.44
CA SER A 312 -15.92 -40.54 -7.69
C SER A 312 -16.17 -39.74 -8.98
N ARG A 313 -16.45 -38.43 -8.89
CA ARG A 313 -16.65 -37.52 -10.03
C ARG A 313 -15.89 -36.22 -9.81
N ARG A 314 -14.81 -36.00 -10.58
CA ARG A 314 -14.06 -34.73 -10.62
C ARG A 314 -14.65 -33.78 -11.67
N ARG A 315 -14.63 -32.49 -11.40
CA ARG A 315 -15.14 -31.40 -12.27
C ARG A 315 -14.16 -30.23 -12.28
N ASP A 316 -12.90 -30.54 -12.53
CA ASP A 316 -11.75 -29.64 -12.46
C ASP A 316 -11.10 -29.42 -13.83
N ASP A 317 -11.94 -29.25 -14.87
CA ASP A 317 -11.47 -28.80 -16.19
C ASP A 317 -10.85 -27.39 -16.11
N PRO A 318 -9.95 -27.00 -17.04
CA PRO A 318 -9.30 -25.70 -17.02
C PRO A 318 -10.26 -24.50 -16.93
N GLN A 319 -11.47 -24.58 -17.50
CA GLN A 319 -12.46 -23.50 -17.42
C GLN A 319 -13.10 -23.40 -16.03
N SER A 320 -13.12 -24.47 -15.24
CA SER A 320 -13.67 -24.47 -13.89
C SER A 320 -12.87 -23.59 -12.91
N TYR A 321 -11.54 -23.52 -13.04
CA TYR A 321 -10.70 -22.58 -12.27
C TYR A 321 -11.10 -21.13 -12.51
N ARG A 322 -11.26 -20.75 -13.79
CA ARG A 322 -11.66 -19.40 -14.21
C ARG A 322 -13.08 -19.06 -13.77
N LYS A 323 -14.03 -20.00 -13.95
CA LYS A 323 -15.44 -19.82 -13.52
C LYS A 323 -15.52 -19.58 -12.02
N TYR A 324 -14.79 -20.36 -11.21
CA TYR A 324 -14.79 -20.16 -9.76
C TYR A 324 -14.16 -18.82 -9.37
N LEU A 325 -13.04 -18.43 -9.99
CA LEU A 325 -12.44 -17.11 -9.72
C LEU A 325 -13.39 -15.97 -10.06
N HIS A 326 -14.05 -16.00 -11.22
CA HIS A 326 -15.08 -15.01 -11.55
C HIS A 326 -16.24 -15.00 -10.55
N HIS A 327 -16.71 -16.18 -10.12
CA HIS A 327 -17.73 -16.28 -9.09
C HIS A 327 -17.26 -15.61 -7.79
N LEU A 328 -16.03 -15.86 -7.35
CA LEU A 328 -15.47 -15.23 -6.15
C LEU A 328 -15.41 -13.71 -6.29
N LEU A 329 -14.86 -13.19 -7.40
CA LEU A 329 -14.71 -11.76 -7.64
C LEU A 329 -16.05 -11.03 -7.77
N ALA A 330 -17.04 -11.65 -8.41
CA ALA A 330 -18.38 -11.08 -8.57
C ALA A 330 -19.19 -11.05 -7.27
N ASN A 331 -18.80 -11.84 -6.26
CA ASN A 331 -19.47 -11.94 -4.96
C ASN A 331 -18.63 -11.35 -3.82
N LEU A 332 -17.62 -10.52 -4.12
CA LEU A 332 -16.90 -9.78 -3.09
C LEU A 332 -17.86 -8.81 -2.36
N PRO A 333 -17.67 -8.60 -1.05
CA PRO A 333 -18.48 -7.64 -0.32
C PRO A 333 -18.26 -6.22 -0.88
N PRO A 334 -19.27 -5.34 -0.78
CA PRO A 334 -19.11 -3.95 -1.18
C PRO A 334 -17.99 -3.28 -0.37
N PRO A 335 -17.23 -2.37 -0.99
CA PRO A 335 -16.21 -1.61 -0.28
C PRO A 335 -16.82 -0.74 0.82
N PRO A 336 -16.07 -0.44 1.90
CA PRO A 336 -16.50 0.49 2.94
C PRO A 336 -16.86 1.89 2.39
N PRO A 337 -17.68 2.70 3.09
CA PRO A 337 -18.07 4.03 2.64
C PRO A 337 -16.89 4.94 2.27
N LEU A 338 -15.81 4.90 3.06
CA LEU A 338 -14.59 5.66 2.81
C LEU A 338 -13.91 5.27 1.47
N ASP A 339 -13.88 3.97 1.15
CA ASP A 339 -13.31 3.47 -0.12
C ASP A 339 -14.14 3.92 -1.33
N ILE A 340 -15.46 4.03 -1.17
CA ILE A 340 -16.37 4.54 -2.22
C ILE A 340 -16.17 6.04 -2.42
N PHE A 341 -16.17 6.79 -1.32
CA PHE A 341 -16.03 8.25 -1.35
C PHE A 341 -14.66 8.70 -1.82
N GLY A 342 -13.61 8.04 -1.32
CA GLY A 342 -12.22 8.28 -1.65
C GLY A 342 -11.73 7.60 -2.93
N ALA A 343 -12.62 7.06 -3.77
CA ALA A 343 -12.24 6.45 -5.05
C ALA A 343 -11.42 7.42 -5.91
N GLY A 344 -10.19 7.03 -6.25
CA GLY A 344 -9.23 7.85 -6.97
C GLY A 344 -8.24 8.63 -6.08
N TYR A 345 -8.47 8.69 -4.76
CA TYR A 345 -7.59 9.33 -3.79
C TYR A 345 -6.67 8.34 -3.05
N GLN A 346 -6.76 7.03 -3.34
CA GLN A 346 -5.92 6.01 -2.72
C GLN A 346 -4.43 6.25 -2.98
N ASP A 347 -3.69 6.51 -1.91
CA ASP A 347 -2.28 6.89 -1.90
C ASP A 347 -1.97 8.12 -2.78
N PHE A 348 -2.94 9.02 -2.98
CA PHE A 348 -2.74 10.28 -3.70
C PHE A 348 -2.30 11.38 -2.72
N LEU A 349 -1.09 11.90 -2.93
CA LEU A 349 -0.50 12.94 -2.07
C LEU A 349 -1.10 14.33 -2.36
N GLN A 350 -1.79 14.90 -1.36
CA GLN A 350 -2.41 16.23 -1.42
C GLN A 350 -1.74 17.18 -0.41
N SER A 351 -1.58 18.46 -0.76
CA SER A 351 -1.17 19.46 0.22
C SER A 351 -2.29 19.68 1.25
N PRO A 352 -1.98 19.77 2.56
CA PRO A 352 -2.95 20.13 3.58
C PRO A 352 -3.56 21.50 3.30
N LEU A 353 -4.83 21.67 3.68
CA LEU A 353 -5.51 22.95 3.56
C LEU A 353 -4.97 23.95 4.59
N GLN A 354 -5.07 25.25 4.27
CA GLN A 354 -4.75 26.34 5.21
C GLN A 354 -5.91 27.35 5.29
N PRO A 355 -7.08 26.98 5.88
CA PRO A 355 -8.28 27.83 5.85
C PRO A 355 -8.12 29.18 6.57
N LEU A 356 -7.13 29.31 7.46
CA LEU A 356 -6.79 30.59 8.08
C LEU A 356 -6.12 31.56 7.10
N ALA A 357 -5.19 31.07 6.27
CA ALA A 357 -4.49 31.88 5.28
C ALA A 357 -5.33 32.09 4.02
N ASP A 358 -6.03 31.05 3.56
CA ASP A 358 -6.74 31.02 2.28
C ASP A 358 -8.26 30.99 2.45
N ASN A 359 -8.97 31.59 1.50
CA ASN A 359 -10.43 31.47 1.44
C ASN A 359 -10.79 30.22 0.65
N LEU A 360 -11.38 29.23 1.32
CA LEU A 360 -11.80 27.99 0.69
C LEU A 360 -12.87 28.20 -0.38
N GLU A 361 -12.82 27.36 -1.42
CA GLU A 361 -13.81 27.32 -2.48
C GLU A 361 -15.09 26.58 -2.06
N SER A 362 -16.20 26.85 -2.75
CA SER A 362 -17.49 26.23 -2.44
C SER A 362 -17.47 24.70 -2.54
N MET A 363 -16.69 24.14 -3.48
CA MET A 363 -16.59 22.69 -3.65
C MET A 363 -15.95 22.02 -2.42
N THR A 364 -14.95 22.65 -1.81
CA THR A 364 -14.29 22.16 -0.60
C THR A 364 -15.28 22.05 0.57
N TYR A 365 -16.11 23.08 0.80
CA TYR A 365 -17.16 23.03 1.81
C TYR A 365 -18.19 21.92 1.52
N GLU A 366 -18.55 21.70 0.25
CA GLU A 366 -19.50 20.65 -0.12
C GLU A 366 -18.96 19.24 0.19
N VAL A 367 -17.67 19.00 0.00
CA VAL A 367 -17.02 17.75 0.40
C VAL A 367 -17.11 17.58 1.92
N PHE A 368 -16.82 18.62 2.70
CA PHE A 368 -16.92 18.56 4.17
C PHE A 368 -18.34 18.31 4.67
N GLU A 369 -19.36 18.80 3.95
CA GLU A 369 -20.77 18.67 4.33
C GLU A 369 -21.37 17.30 4.02
N LYS A 370 -20.69 16.48 3.20
CA LYS A 370 -21.14 15.11 2.87
C LYS A 370 -20.95 14.10 3.99
N ASP A 371 -20.23 14.46 5.05
CA ASP A 371 -19.99 13.59 6.20
C ASP A 371 -21.10 13.74 7.27
N PRO A 372 -22.03 12.78 7.40
CA PRO A 372 -23.09 12.88 8.41
C PRO A 372 -22.56 12.62 9.83
N VAL A 373 -21.55 11.75 9.98
CA VAL A 373 -21.04 11.29 11.27
C VAL A 373 -20.45 12.46 12.05
N LYS A 374 -19.63 13.28 11.37
CA LYS A 374 -19.04 14.48 11.96
C LYS A 374 -20.11 15.39 12.59
N TYR A 375 -21.07 15.84 11.79
CA TYR A 375 -22.06 16.81 12.26
C TYR A 375 -23.07 16.24 13.26
N ASP A 376 -23.35 14.93 13.20
CA ASP A 376 -24.19 14.27 14.19
C ASP A 376 -23.49 14.18 15.56
N GLN A 377 -22.16 13.98 15.59
CA GLN A 377 -21.38 14.03 16.83
C GLN A 377 -21.33 15.46 17.39
N TYR A 378 -21.13 16.48 16.56
CA TYR A 378 -21.24 17.87 17.00
C TYR A 378 -22.63 18.20 17.56
N GLU A 379 -23.73 17.78 16.90
CA GLU A 379 -25.09 18.00 17.40
C GLU A 379 -25.31 17.37 18.79
N LYS A 380 -24.82 16.14 19.01
CA LYS A 380 -24.87 15.48 20.33
C LYS A 380 -24.06 16.23 21.38
N ALA A 381 -22.83 16.64 21.05
CA ALA A 381 -21.96 17.37 21.97
C ALA A 381 -22.59 18.71 22.40
N ILE A 382 -23.12 19.48 21.43
CA ILE A 382 -23.80 20.75 21.68
C ILE A 382 -25.03 20.53 22.56
N LYS A 383 -25.83 19.49 22.28
CA LYS A 383 -27.02 19.19 23.08
C LYS A 383 -26.66 18.92 24.55
N LEU A 384 -25.66 18.07 24.80
CA LEU A 384 -25.22 17.75 26.16
C LEU A 384 -24.71 19.00 26.90
N ALA A 385 -23.92 19.84 26.23
CA ALA A 385 -23.45 21.10 26.81
C ALA A 385 -24.61 22.05 27.17
N LEU A 386 -25.62 22.16 26.31
CA LEU A 386 -26.82 22.96 26.59
C LEU A 386 -27.62 22.42 27.79
N GLU A 387 -27.80 21.11 27.88
CA GLU A 387 -28.49 20.46 29.00
C GLU A 387 -27.74 20.66 30.32
N ASP A 388 -26.41 20.57 30.31
CA ASP A 388 -25.59 20.80 31.51
C ASP A 388 -25.65 22.27 31.98
N LEU A 389 -25.60 23.24 31.07
CA LEU A 389 -25.79 24.66 31.42
C LEU A 389 -27.17 24.93 32.02
N LYS A 390 -28.22 24.32 31.44
CA LYS A 390 -29.58 24.38 32.00
C LYS A 390 -29.65 23.80 33.41
N ASN A 391 -29.02 22.65 33.63
CA ASN A 391 -28.98 21.99 34.95
C ASN A 391 -28.20 22.82 35.98
N LYS A 392 -27.21 23.61 35.55
CA LYS A 392 -26.51 24.60 36.38
C LYS A 392 -27.32 25.89 36.62
N GLY A 393 -28.51 26.02 36.04
CA GLY A 393 -29.38 27.19 36.21
C GLY A 393 -29.00 28.39 35.35
N VAL A 394 -28.22 28.19 34.27
CA VAL A 394 -27.85 29.27 33.35
C VAL A 394 -29.04 29.60 32.44
N GLU A 395 -29.48 30.86 32.46
CA GLU A 395 -30.54 31.39 31.60
C GLU A 395 -29.95 32.17 30.41
N ASN A 396 -30.74 32.38 29.34
CA ASN A 396 -30.35 33.16 28.15
C ASN A 396 -29.04 32.69 27.50
N ILE A 397 -28.94 31.38 27.22
CA ILE A 397 -27.70 30.77 26.77
C ILE A 397 -27.25 31.36 25.42
N CYS A 398 -26.09 32.04 25.42
CA CYS A 398 -25.40 32.51 24.22
C CYS A 398 -24.44 31.44 23.67
N VAL A 399 -24.58 31.12 22.38
CA VAL A 399 -23.75 30.17 21.63
C VAL A 399 -23.13 30.89 20.44
N ALA A 400 -21.84 30.66 20.17
CA ALA A 400 -21.20 31.18 18.97
C ALA A 400 -20.50 30.07 18.19
N VAL A 401 -20.77 30.01 16.88
CA VAL A 401 -20.03 29.19 15.93
C VAL A 401 -18.92 30.03 15.33
N VAL A 402 -17.65 29.70 15.63
CA VAL A 402 -16.47 30.41 15.15
C VAL A 402 -15.80 29.64 14.02
N GLY A 403 -15.74 30.26 12.82
CA GLY A 403 -15.42 29.54 11.57
C GLY A 403 -16.65 28.84 11.00
N ALA A 404 -17.75 29.57 10.82
CA ALA A 404 -19.05 28.99 10.48
C ALA A 404 -19.15 28.35 9.08
N GLY A 405 -18.22 28.67 8.16
CA GLY A 405 -18.23 28.18 6.78
C GLY A 405 -19.56 28.50 6.09
N ARG A 406 -20.19 27.49 5.49
CA ARG A 406 -21.54 27.61 4.90
C ARG A 406 -22.68 27.38 5.88
N GLY A 407 -22.38 27.16 7.17
CA GLY A 407 -23.35 27.06 8.25
C GLY A 407 -23.90 25.67 8.63
N PRO A 408 -23.26 24.52 8.33
CA PRO A 408 -23.77 23.24 8.81
C PRO A 408 -23.80 23.19 10.35
N LEU A 409 -22.75 23.65 11.04
CA LEU A 409 -22.72 23.70 12.51
C LEU A 409 -23.73 24.68 13.10
N VAL A 410 -23.97 25.82 12.45
CA VAL A 410 -25.04 26.75 12.85
C VAL A 410 -26.39 26.04 12.85
N THR A 411 -26.67 25.26 11.79
CA THR A 411 -27.89 24.45 11.69
C THR A 411 -27.93 23.37 12.79
N ARG A 412 -26.80 22.74 13.11
CA ARG A 412 -26.71 21.76 14.21
C ARG A 412 -26.93 22.39 15.59
N CYS A 413 -26.46 23.61 15.84
CA CYS A 413 -26.76 24.34 17.08
C CYS A 413 -28.27 24.58 17.25
N ILE A 414 -28.97 25.04 16.20
CA ILE A 414 -30.43 25.27 16.23
C ILE A 414 -31.17 23.96 16.53
N ARG A 415 -30.78 22.86 15.86
CA ARG A 415 -31.37 21.53 16.08
C ARG A 415 -31.12 21.01 17.49
N ALA A 416 -29.89 21.14 18.00
CA ALA A 416 -29.54 20.73 19.36
C ALA A 416 -30.35 21.51 20.40
N ALA A 417 -30.48 22.83 20.25
CA ALA A 417 -31.30 23.68 21.13
C ALA A 417 -32.78 23.30 21.10
N THR A 418 -33.34 23.08 19.90
CA THR A 418 -34.72 22.59 19.71
C THR A 418 -34.92 21.25 20.42
N ASN A 419 -33.99 20.30 20.24
CA ASN A 419 -34.04 18.97 20.85
C ASN A 419 -33.84 18.99 22.38
N ALA A 420 -33.15 20.01 22.92
CA ALA A 420 -33.01 20.25 24.35
C ALA A 420 -34.18 21.07 24.93
N SER A 421 -35.12 21.54 24.09
CA SER A 421 -36.20 22.46 24.45
C SER A 421 -35.66 23.70 25.18
N LEU A 422 -34.67 24.34 24.56
CA LEU A 422 -34.00 25.54 25.05
C LEU A 422 -33.98 26.62 23.98
N ASP A 423 -34.24 27.86 24.39
CA ASP A 423 -34.02 29.04 23.55
C ASP A 423 -32.57 29.51 23.74
N ILE A 424 -31.88 29.79 22.63
CA ILE A 424 -30.49 30.24 22.63
C ILE A 424 -30.33 31.53 21.82
N GLN A 425 -29.33 32.33 22.16
CA GLN A 425 -28.85 33.41 21.30
C GLN A 425 -27.67 32.89 20.49
N LEU A 426 -27.82 32.80 19.16
CA LEU A 426 -26.83 32.18 18.28
C LEU A 426 -26.07 33.23 17.45
N PHE A 427 -24.74 33.16 17.50
CA PHE A 427 -23.83 33.95 16.68
C PHE A 427 -23.10 33.05 15.69
N ALA A 428 -22.90 33.52 14.46
CA ALA A 428 -22.10 32.84 13.45
C ALA A 428 -20.99 33.78 12.94
N ILE A 429 -19.74 33.42 13.21
CA ILE A 429 -18.55 34.22 12.91
C ILE A 429 -17.83 33.58 11.72
N GLU A 430 -17.61 34.34 10.66
CA GLU A 430 -16.90 33.88 9.46
C GLU A 430 -16.07 35.00 8.84
N LYS A 431 -14.81 34.72 8.52
CA LYS A 431 -13.89 35.68 7.89
C LYS A 431 -14.00 35.66 6.36
N ASN A 432 -14.25 34.49 5.77
CA ASN A 432 -14.32 34.28 4.34
C ASN A 432 -15.52 35.05 3.77
N PRO A 433 -15.29 36.09 2.95
CA PRO A 433 -16.36 36.94 2.45
C PRO A 433 -17.37 36.17 1.59
N ASN A 434 -16.94 35.09 0.93
CA ASN A 434 -17.78 34.30 0.03
C ASN A 434 -18.72 33.38 0.83
N ALA A 435 -18.18 32.68 1.83
CA ALA A 435 -18.96 31.85 2.74
C ALA A 435 -19.97 32.70 3.54
N TYR A 436 -19.56 33.89 3.97
CA TYR A 436 -20.45 34.83 4.66
C TYR A 436 -21.68 35.26 3.85
N VAL A 437 -21.55 35.46 2.53
CA VAL A 437 -22.70 35.72 1.65
C VAL A 437 -23.69 34.55 1.65
N HIS A 438 -23.18 33.32 1.70
CA HIS A 438 -24.04 32.13 1.83
C HIS A 438 -24.75 32.09 3.19
N LEU A 439 -24.05 32.42 4.29
CA LEU A 439 -24.66 32.52 5.63
C LEU A 439 -25.79 33.56 5.67
N MET A 440 -25.65 34.71 4.99
CA MET A 440 -26.72 35.71 4.88
C MET A 440 -27.99 35.15 4.23
N LYS A 441 -27.82 34.35 3.17
CA LYS A 441 -28.92 33.66 2.52
C LYS A 441 -29.55 32.61 3.45
N MET A 442 -28.72 31.79 4.12
CA MET A 442 -29.18 30.77 5.08
C MET A 442 -29.98 31.40 6.22
N ASN A 443 -29.49 32.51 6.79
CA ASN A 443 -30.19 33.17 7.87
C ASN A 443 -31.55 33.72 7.44
N ARG A 444 -31.67 34.26 6.22
CA ARG A 444 -32.92 34.77 5.68
C ARG A 444 -33.90 33.66 5.30
N ASP A 445 -33.41 32.60 4.65
CA ASP A 445 -34.25 31.61 3.97
C ASP A 445 -34.50 30.33 4.80
N VAL A 446 -33.64 30.04 5.78
CA VAL A 446 -33.63 28.76 6.53
C VAL A 446 -33.68 28.97 8.05
N TRP A 447 -32.97 29.97 8.57
CA TRP A 447 -32.92 30.21 10.02
C TRP A 447 -33.86 31.32 10.50
N ASP A 448 -34.77 31.81 9.66
CA ASP A 448 -35.81 32.81 10.01
C ASP A 448 -35.27 34.09 10.68
N GLY A 449 -34.04 34.49 10.34
CA GLY A 449 -33.38 35.66 10.89
C GLY A 449 -32.94 35.54 12.35
N GLN A 450 -33.00 34.34 12.94
CA GLN A 450 -32.70 34.12 14.37
C GLN A 450 -31.18 34.14 14.70
N VAL A 451 -30.31 34.09 13.69
CA VAL A 451 -28.85 34.04 13.89
C VAL A 451 -28.22 35.41 13.70
N THR A 452 -27.35 35.82 14.62
CA THR A 452 -26.55 37.04 14.47
C THR A 452 -25.28 36.73 13.68
N LEU A 453 -25.19 37.24 12.45
CA LEU A 453 -24.06 36.98 11.55
C LEU A 453 -22.96 38.04 11.71
N VAL A 454 -21.72 37.62 11.95
CA VAL A 454 -20.57 38.52 12.13
C VAL A 454 -19.47 38.19 11.12
N LYS A 455 -19.17 39.15 10.23
CA LYS A 455 -18.09 39.01 9.25
C LYS A 455 -16.77 39.53 9.83
N THR A 456 -16.00 38.65 10.46
CA THR A 456 -14.70 39.00 11.04
C THR A 456 -13.83 37.76 11.20
N ASP A 457 -12.53 37.99 11.33
CA ASP A 457 -11.65 37.03 12.00
C ASP A 457 -12.07 36.91 13.47
N MET A 458 -12.25 35.68 13.97
CA MET A 458 -12.72 35.40 15.33
C MET A 458 -11.80 36.03 16.38
N ARG A 459 -10.49 36.11 16.09
CA ARG A 459 -9.47 36.66 16.99
C ARG A 459 -9.61 38.17 17.23
N LYS A 460 -10.41 38.84 16.42
CA LYS A 460 -10.69 40.29 16.51
C LYS A 460 -12.09 40.58 17.06
N TRP A 461 -12.90 39.54 17.29
CA TRP A 461 -14.29 39.69 17.65
C TRP A 461 -14.46 40.16 19.09
N LYS A 462 -15.42 41.07 19.29
CA LYS A 462 -15.84 41.58 20.60
C LYS A 462 -17.36 41.52 20.65
N PRO A 463 -17.96 40.49 21.29
CA PRO A 463 -19.40 40.38 21.41
C PRO A 463 -20.00 41.40 22.40
N PRO A 464 -21.32 41.62 22.34
CA PRO A 464 -22.03 42.45 23.31
C PRO A 464 -22.11 41.82 24.72
N SER A 465 -21.94 40.51 24.84
CA SER A 465 -21.98 39.73 26.09
C SER A 465 -21.05 38.52 26.00
N HIS A 466 -20.71 37.91 27.14
CA HIS A 466 -19.95 36.66 27.17
C HIS A 466 -20.74 35.51 26.51
N MET A 467 -20.02 34.59 25.87
CA MET A 467 -20.54 33.38 25.27
C MET A 467 -20.45 32.23 26.27
N HIS A 468 -21.50 31.41 26.40
CA HIS A 468 -21.42 30.21 27.24
C HIS A 468 -20.88 29.01 26.46
N ILE A 469 -21.13 28.94 25.15
CA ILE A 469 -20.59 27.86 24.30
C ILE A 469 -19.93 28.46 23.06
N LEU A 470 -18.66 28.11 22.84
CA LEU A 470 -17.97 28.28 21.57
C LEU A 470 -17.95 26.94 20.82
N VAL A 471 -18.39 26.95 19.56
CA VAL A 471 -18.37 25.79 18.67
C VAL A 471 -17.45 26.09 17.49
N SER A 472 -16.49 25.23 17.23
CA SER A 472 -15.57 25.35 16.09
C SER A 472 -15.30 24.00 15.45
N GLU A 473 -14.90 24.01 14.18
CA GLU A 473 -14.35 22.85 13.48
C GLU A 473 -13.21 23.37 12.61
N LEU A 474 -12.02 23.42 13.21
CA LEU A 474 -10.78 23.98 12.64
C LEU A 474 -9.68 22.91 12.64
N LEU A 475 -10.07 21.62 12.63
CA LEU A 475 -9.16 20.50 12.80
C LEU A 475 -8.67 20.01 11.44
N GLY A 476 -7.35 19.87 11.31
CA GLY A 476 -6.76 19.14 10.20
C GLY A 476 -6.56 17.65 10.51
N SER A 477 -5.97 16.93 9.56
CA SER A 477 -5.66 15.49 9.67
C SER A 477 -4.68 15.14 10.80
N PHE A 478 -3.95 16.12 11.34
CA PHE A 478 -3.07 16.01 12.50
C PHE A 478 -3.55 16.88 13.67
N ALA A 479 -4.87 17.07 13.78
CA ALA A 479 -5.54 17.95 14.73
C ALA A 479 -5.21 19.44 14.54
N ASP A 480 -4.04 19.88 14.97
CA ASP A 480 -3.65 21.28 15.08
C ASP A 480 -3.03 21.88 13.81
N ASN A 481 -2.85 21.10 12.75
CA ASN A 481 -2.17 21.53 11.52
C ASN A 481 -2.93 22.60 10.70
N GLU A 482 -4.17 22.92 11.09
CA GLU A 482 -4.97 24.04 10.55
C GLU A 482 -5.08 25.23 11.54
N LEU A 483 -4.22 25.26 12.55
CA LEU A 483 -4.06 26.37 13.52
C LEU A 483 -5.28 26.59 14.42
N SER A 484 -5.99 25.50 14.75
CA SER A 484 -7.05 25.52 15.76
C SER A 484 -6.61 26.12 17.10
N PRO A 485 -5.43 25.80 17.67
CA PRO A 485 -4.99 26.40 18.94
C PRO A 485 -4.90 27.92 18.85
N GLU A 486 -4.20 28.43 17.85
CA GLU A 486 -4.00 29.87 17.64
C GLU A 486 -5.32 30.63 17.40
N CYS A 487 -6.27 29.99 16.72
CA CYS A 487 -7.59 30.56 16.48
C CYS A 487 -8.43 30.63 17.75
N LEU A 488 -8.47 29.54 18.53
CA LEU A 488 -9.28 29.43 19.73
C LEU A 488 -8.73 30.26 20.88
N ASP A 489 -7.40 30.29 21.07
CA ASP A 489 -6.73 31.18 22.02
C ASP A 489 -7.10 32.65 21.78
N GLY A 490 -7.13 33.05 20.50
CA GLY A 490 -7.42 34.43 20.13
C GLY A 490 -8.89 34.84 20.27
N VAL A 491 -9.83 33.90 20.45
CA VAL A 491 -11.25 34.19 20.69
C VAL A 491 -11.72 33.78 22.09
N GLN A 492 -10.91 33.05 22.85
CA GLN A 492 -11.26 32.55 24.17
C GLN A 492 -11.70 33.64 25.16
N HIS A 493 -11.19 34.87 25.03
CA HIS A 493 -11.57 36.01 25.88
C HIS A 493 -13.07 36.35 25.84
N VAL A 494 -13.80 35.84 24.84
CA VAL A 494 -15.26 36.05 24.73
C VAL A 494 -16.06 35.04 25.55
N LEU A 495 -15.44 33.94 25.97
CA LEU A 495 -16.09 32.88 26.72
C LEU A 495 -16.39 33.35 28.15
N ASP A 496 -17.47 32.85 28.74
CA ASP A 496 -17.76 33.07 30.15
C ASP A 496 -16.68 32.40 31.03
N PRO A 497 -16.10 33.11 32.01
CA PRO A 497 -14.98 32.58 32.79
C PRO A 497 -15.35 31.48 33.79
N GLU A 498 -16.63 31.34 34.17
CA GLU A 498 -17.06 30.36 35.17
C GLU A 498 -17.76 29.14 34.54
N VAL A 499 -18.60 29.38 33.54
CA VAL A 499 -19.43 28.32 32.92
C VAL A 499 -19.14 28.10 31.43
N GLY A 500 -18.15 28.78 30.90
CA GLY A 500 -17.72 28.69 29.50
C GLY A 500 -17.35 27.27 29.06
N ILE A 501 -17.87 26.87 27.90
CA ILE A 501 -17.57 25.58 27.26
C ILE A 501 -17.04 25.84 25.85
N SER A 502 -15.90 25.25 25.51
CA SER A 502 -15.47 25.10 24.12
C SER A 502 -15.86 23.71 23.60
N ILE A 503 -16.30 23.65 22.35
CA ILE A 503 -16.51 22.45 21.56
C ILE A 503 -15.68 22.62 20.28
N PRO A 504 -14.58 21.87 20.09
CA PRO A 504 -14.11 20.79 20.95
C PRO A 504 -13.53 21.26 22.29
N GLN A 505 -13.54 20.37 23.27
CA GLN A 505 -12.88 20.56 24.58
C GLN A 505 -11.39 20.20 24.50
N SER A 506 -11.03 19.16 23.77
CA SER A 506 -9.63 18.84 23.52
C SER A 506 -9.43 18.02 22.26
N TYR A 507 -8.19 17.99 21.78
CA TYR A 507 -7.78 17.14 20.66
C TYR A 507 -6.30 16.81 20.75
N THR A 508 -5.96 15.65 20.19
CA THR A 508 -4.65 15.01 20.32
C THR A 508 -4.13 14.57 18.96
N ALA A 509 -2.90 14.98 18.63
CA ALA A 509 -2.19 14.50 17.46
C ALA A 509 -1.54 13.15 17.75
N HIS A 510 -1.55 12.23 16.79
CA HIS A 510 -1.09 10.85 16.97
C HIS A 510 -0.26 10.38 15.78
N TYR A 511 0.76 9.54 16.00
CA TYR A 511 1.60 9.07 14.89
C TYR A 511 2.17 7.66 15.05
N THR A 512 2.58 7.10 13.92
CA THR A 512 3.29 5.81 13.84
C THR A 512 4.18 5.73 12.59
N PRO A 513 5.38 5.10 12.65
CA PRO A 513 6.22 4.89 11.47
C PRO A 513 5.62 3.83 10.55
N ILE A 514 5.62 4.09 9.24
CA ILE A 514 5.01 3.19 8.24
C ILE A 514 5.94 2.86 7.08
N MET A 515 5.69 1.71 6.48
CA MET A 515 6.21 1.33 5.18
C MET A 515 5.22 1.77 4.09
N ALA A 516 5.67 2.60 3.14
CA ALA A 516 4.84 3.15 2.07
C ALA A 516 5.65 3.32 0.76
N PRO A 517 6.06 2.23 0.11
CA PRO A 517 6.96 2.29 -1.05
C PRO A 517 6.34 3.02 -2.26
N LYS A 518 5.02 2.93 -2.45
CA LYS A 518 4.30 3.66 -3.51
C LYS A 518 4.40 5.18 -3.32
N LEU A 519 4.17 5.68 -2.10
CA LEU A 519 4.28 7.11 -1.79
C LEU A 519 5.71 7.61 -1.98
N HIS A 520 6.70 6.83 -1.54
CA HIS A 520 8.10 7.18 -1.73
C HIS A 520 8.49 7.24 -3.22
N GLY A 521 8.06 6.27 -4.03
CA GLY A 521 8.29 6.28 -5.48
C GLY A 521 7.65 7.48 -6.18
N ASP A 522 6.45 7.88 -5.76
CA ASP A 522 5.77 9.09 -6.26
C ASP A 522 6.57 10.35 -5.91
N LEU A 523 6.96 10.55 -4.65
CA LEU A 523 7.80 11.67 -4.22
C LEU A 523 9.14 11.72 -4.96
N LEU A 524 9.78 10.56 -5.15
CA LEU A 524 11.04 10.47 -5.89
C LEU A 524 10.89 10.92 -7.35
N SER A 525 9.73 10.67 -7.96
CA SER A 525 9.42 11.13 -9.32
C SER A 525 9.14 12.64 -9.40
N ARG A 526 8.62 13.24 -8.33
CA ARG A 526 8.33 14.69 -8.21
C ARG A 526 9.56 15.51 -7.80
N ALA A 527 10.50 14.91 -7.05
CA ALA A 527 11.67 15.58 -6.49
C ALA A 527 12.53 16.37 -7.51
N PRO A 528 12.73 15.91 -8.77
CA PRO A 528 13.48 16.68 -9.77
C PRO A 528 12.84 18.02 -10.14
N SER A 529 11.51 18.13 -10.10
CA SER A 529 10.79 19.38 -10.38
C SER A 529 10.51 20.20 -9.11
N THR A 530 10.37 19.53 -7.97
CA THR A 530 9.97 20.14 -6.69
C THR A 530 10.89 19.60 -5.58
N PRO A 531 12.03 20.24 -5.28
CA PRO A 531 13.04 19.68 -4.36
C PRO A 531 12.59 19.55 -2.90
N ASP A 532 11.59 20.31 -2.47
CA ASP A 532 11.05 20.36 -1.11
C ASP A 532 9.92 19.34 -0.87
N VAL A 533 9.72 18.37 -1.78
CA VAL A 533 8.68 17.34 -1.62
C VAL A 533 8.79 16.52 -0.34
N TYR A 534 9.98 16.43 0.28
CA TYR A 534 10.20 15.73 1.55
C TYR A 534 10.10 16.66 2.79
N GLU A 535 9.96 17.96 2.56
CA GLU A 535 9.81 19.02 3.58
C GLU A 535 8.33 19.47 3.65
N VAL A 536 7.40 18.60 3.24
CA VAL A 536 5.96 18.88 3.20
C VAL A 536 5.21 17.68 3.78
N PRO A 537 4.30 17.90 4.74
CA PRO A 537 3.33 16.88 5.10
C PRO A 537 2.23 16.81 4.06
N TYR A 538 1.68 15.62 3.81
CA TYR A 538 0.62 15.42 2.81
C TYR A 538 -0.62 14.81 3.44
N VAL A 539 -1.80 15.32 3.09
CA VAL A 539 -3.05 14.61 3.32
C VAL A 539 -3.15 13.50 2.29
N VAL A 540 -3.41 12.27 2.74
CA VAL A 540 -3.42 11.09 1.87
C VAL A 540 -4.30 9.97 2.42
N MET A 541 -5.12 9.37 1.55
CA MET A 541 -5.83 8.14 1.88
C MET A 541 -4.84 6.96 1.85
N LEU A 542 -4.19 6.71 2.99
CA LEU A 542 -3.22 5.62 3.14
C LEU A 542 -3.89 4.27 2.87
N THR A 543 -3.47 3.60 1.81
CA THR A 543 -4.03 2.31 1.38
C THR A 543 -2.92 1.26 1.27
N ALA A 544 -1.95 1.46 0.37
CA ALA A 544 -0.86 0.52 0.15
C ALA A 544 0.30 0.74 1.14
N ILE A 545 0.04 0.49 2.42
CA ILE A 545 1.00 0.63 3.51
C ILE A 545 1.11 -0.63 4.36
N ASP A 546 2.19 -0.71 5.15
CA ASP A 546 2.34 -1.67 6.24
C ASP A 546 2.76 -0.96 7.53
N PHE A 547 2.16 -1.35 8.65
CA PHE A 547 2.49 -0.85 9.98
C PHE A 547 3.62 -1.70 10.56
N LEU A 548 4.79 -1.09 10.74
CA LEU A 548 5.98 -1.83 11.16
C LEU A 548 6.07 -2.04 12.68
N SER A 549 5.40 -1.19 13.45
CA SER A 549 5.40 -1.24 14.91
C SER A 549 4.13 -1.86 15.45
N LEU A 550 4.28 -2.97 16.17
CA LEU A 550 3.18 -3.72 16.75
C LEU A 550 3.43 -3.98 18.23
N ASP A 551 2.38 -3.96 19.04
CA ASP A 551 2.43 -4.38 20.45
C ASP A 551 2.58 -5.91 20.58
N LEU A 552 2.61 -6.41 21.83
CA LEU A 552 2.72 -7.85 22.11
C LEU A 552 1.49 -8.66 21.68
N GLU A 553 0.34 -7.99 21.49
CA GLU A 553 -0.92 -8.59 21.05
C GLU A 553 -1.08 -8.54 19.52
N GLY A 554 -0.17 -7.84 18.82
CA GLY A 554 -0.17 -7.66 17.38
C GLY A 554 -0.98 -6.46 16.90
N ASN A 555 -1.41 -5.57 17.80
CA ASN A 555 -2.06 -4.31 17.44
C ASN A 555 -1.03 -3.27 17.01
N VAL A 556 -1.44 -2.32 16.19
CA VAL A 556 -0.56 -1.23 15.74
C VAL A 556 -0.24 -0.28 16.90
N ASN A 557 1.04 0.02 17.10
CA ASN A 557 1.44 1.07 18.04
C ASN A 557 1.23 2.44 17.40
N ILE A 558 0.29 3.22 17.94
CA ILE A 558 0.01 4.60 17.56
C ILE A 558 0.10 5.46 18.81
N GLU A 559 1.08 6.35 18.84
CA GLU A 559 1.42 7.13 20.04
C GLU A 559 0.88 8.56 19.92
N GLN A 560 0.45 9.12 21.05
CA GLN A 560 -0.03 10.51 21.14
C GLN A 560 1.16 11.47 21.18
N ALA A 561 1.28 12.37 20.21
CA ALA A 561 2.31 13.40 20.20
C ALA A 561 2.09 14.42 21.33
N TRP A 562 0.91 15.03 21.36
CA TRP A 562 0.54 16.09 22.29
C TRP A 562 -0.97 16.30 22.31
N GLU A 563 -1.44 17.10 23.26
CA GLU A 563 -2.82 17.54 23.41
C GLU A 563 -2.92 19.07 23.42
N PHE A 564 -4.05 19.58 22.92
CA PHE A 564 -4.52 20.94 23.18
C PHE A 564 -5.90 20.88 23.81
N THR A 565 -6.12 21.70 24.83
CA THR A 565 -7.38 21.81 25.58
C THR A 565 -7.95 23.22 25.45
N HIS A 566 -9.28 23.32 25.38
CA HIS A 566 -10.01 24.57 25.19
C HIS A 566 -11.16 24.66 26.20
N PRO A 567 -11.27 25.75 26.99
CA PRO A 567 -10.33 26.87 27.05
C PRO A 567 -8.95 26.46 27.61
N ALA A 568 -7.90 27.15 27.18
CA ALA A 568 -6.54 27.03 27.68
C ALA A 568 -6.36 27.84 28.97
N ASP A 569 -5.71 27.27 29.99
CA ASP A 569 -5.55 27.92 31.30
C ASP A 569 -4.55 29.09 31.29
N GLU A 570 -3.45 28.98 30.52
CA GLU A 570 -2.35 29.94 30.49
C GLU A 570 -1.99 30.34 29.05
N LEU A 571 -2.30 31.58 28.67
CA LEU A 571 -1.98 32.16 27.35
C LEU A 571 -0.78 33.12 27.37
N GLU A 572 -0.37 33.59 28.55
CA GLU A 572 0.77 34.51 28.72
C GLU A 572 2.04 33.71 28.97
N HIS A 573 3.07 33.90 28.13
CA HIS A 573 4.36 33.23 28.26
C HIS A 573 5.52 34.20 27.97
N ASP A 574 6.63 34.06 28.71
CA ASP A 574 7.81 34.95 28.62
C ASP A 574 8.50 34.94 27.23
N GLY A 575 8.23 33.93 26.39
CA GLY A 575 8.89 33.71 25.10
C GLY A 575 8.41 34.60 23.95
N GLY A 576 7.15 35.05 23.98
CA GLY A 576 6.53 35.79 22.88
C GLY A 576 5.12 35.32 22.54
N PHE A 577 4.53 35.89 21.49
CA PHE A 577 3.18 35.52 21.03
C PHE A 577 3.17 34.08 20.49
N ASN A 578 2.27 33.25 21.02
CA ASN A 578 2.03 31.86 20.62
C ASN A 578 3.06 30.80 21.08
N ASP A 579 4.08 31.18 21.86
CA ASP A 579 5.14 30.22 22.26
C ASP A 579 4.63 29.10 23.18
N HIS A 580 3.55 29.36 23.94
CA HIS A 580 2.90 28.35 24.79
C HIS A 580 2.29 27.20 23.97
N ASN A 581 2.11 27.36 22.65
CA ASN A 581 1.62 26.33 21.74
C ASN A 581 2.73 25.53 21.05
N GLN A 582 4.01 25.76 21.39
CA GLN A 582 5.10 24.87 20.95
C GLN A 582 4.96 23.50 21.63
N ARG A 583 5.31 22.43 20.91
CA ARG A 583 5.25 21.06 21.42
C ARG A 583 6.47 20.29 20.97
N GLU A 584 6.89 19.33 21.79
CA GLU A 584 7.87 18.33 21.42
C GLU A 584 7.41 16.96 21.92
N SER A 585 7.68 15.92 21.16
CA SER A 585 7.39 14.55 21.55
C SER A 585 8.41 13.60 20.94
N PHE A 586 8.72 12.53 21.66
CA PHE A 586 9.40 11.39 21.08
C PHE A 586 8.85 10.10 21.66
N TYR A 587 8.75 9.07 20.81
CA TYR A 587 8.28 7.75 21.22
C TYR A 587 9.13 6.65 20.60
N LEU A 588 9.20 5.53 21.33
CA LEU A 588 9.91 4.33 20.95
C LEU A 588 8.90 3.29 20.42
N PHE A 589 9.12 2.86 19.19
CA PHE A 589 8.27 1.94 18.45
C PHE A 589 9.00 0.60 18.31
N PRO A 590 8.56 -0.46 19.00
CA PRO A 590 9.15 -1.79 18.84
C PRO A 590 8.87 -2.34 17.44
N ILE A 591 9.91 -2.79 16.75
CA ILE A 591 9.84 -3.36 15.41
C ILE A 591 10.10 -4.87 15.52
N PRO A 592 9.04 -5.70 15.62
CA PRO A 592 9.21 -7.14 15.78
C PRO A 592 9.83 -7.79 14.53
N ARG A 593 9.53 -7.24 13.35
CA ARG A 593 9.91 -7.79 12.05
C ARG A 593 10.52 -6.73 11.15
N ARG A 594 11.57 -7.10 10.42
CA ARG A 594 12.32 -6.21 9.55
C ARG A 594 11.45 -5.57 8.48
N GLY A 595 11.87 -4.40 8.01
CA GLY A 595 11.13 -3.61 7.02
C GLY A 595 11.88 -2.38 6.57
N VAL A 596 11.15 -1.44 5.95
CA VAL A 596 11.70 -0.14 5.54
C VAL A 596 10.69 0.95 5.89
N ILE A 597 11.09 1.87 6.76
CA ILE A 597 10.31 3.07 7.08
C ILE A 597 10.48 4.05 5.92
N HIS A 598 9.36 4.47 5.35
CA HIS A 598 9.33 5.48 4.29
C HIS A 598 8.84 6.84 4.81
N GLY A 599 8.18 6.86 5.97
CA GLY A 599 7.64 8.06 6.59
C GLY A 599 6.79 7.71 7.80
N ILE A 600 6.09 8.72 8.30
CA ILE A 600 5.28 8.66 9.50
C ILE A 600 3.84 8.95 9.09
N ALA A 601 2.90 8.09 9.50
CA ALA A 601 1.47 8.37 9.39
C ALA A 601 1.02 9.16 10.61
N GLY A 602 0.23 10.20 10.40
CA GLY A 602 -0.38 11.02 11.43
C GLY A 602 -1.90 10.97 11.39
N TYR A 603 -2.49 11.01 12.58
CA TYR A 603 -3.92 10.93 12.85
C TYR A 603 -4.27 11.91 13.98
N PHE A 604 -5.56 11.96 14.33
CA PHE A 604 -6.02 12.66 15.53
C PHE A 604 -7.17 11.96 16.24
N GLU A 605 -7.32 12.29 17.52
CA GLU A 605 -8.57 12.14 18.26
C GLU A 605 -9.03 13.48 18.81
N CYS A 606 -10.32 13.60 19.09
CA CYS A 606 -10.92 14.84 19.55
C CYS A 606 -12.05 14.53 20.52
N VAL A 607 -12.01 15.13 21.70
CA VAL A 607 -13.13 15.17 22.65
C VAL A 607 -13.96 16.40 22.33
N LEU A 608 -15.12 16.20 21.70
CA LEU A 608 -16.05 17.29 21.42
C LEU A 608 -16.65 17.81 22.73
N TYR A 609 -17.15 16.90 23.55
CA TYR A 609 -17.71 17.23 24.87
C TYR A 609 -17.70 16.02 25.80
N LYS A 610 -17.30 16.23 27.05
CA LYS A 610 -17.29 15.26 28.14
C LYS A 610 -17.87 15.90 29.39
N ASN A 611 -18.77 15.17 30.04
CA ASN A 611 -19.24 15.45 31.40
C ASN A 611 -19.08 14.19 32.27
N GLU A 612 -19.64 14.20 33.48
CA GLU A 612 -19.53 13.07 34.42
C GLU A 612 -20.17 11.76 33.91
N SER A 613 -21.11 11.86 32.96
CA SER A 613 -21.96 10.74 32.53
C SER A 613 -21.74 10.29 31.09
N SER A 614 -21.21 11.17 30.24
CA SER A 614 -21.19 11.00 28.79
C SER A 614 -19.93 11.61 28.20
N ILE A 615 -19.45 11.00 27.11
CA ILE A 615 -18.34 11.52 26.30
C ILE A 615 -18.74 11.42 24.82
N VAL A 616 -18.47 12.48 24.05
CA VAL A 616 -18.66 12.54 22.60
C VAL A 616 -17.32 12.82 21.96
N GLU A 617 -16.87 11.88 21.14
CA GLU A 617 -15.53 11.90 20.54
C GLU A 617 -15.57 11.78 19.02
N LEU A 618 -14.47 12.20 18.40
CA LEU A 618 -14.10 11.88 17.03
C LEU A 618 -12.71 11.22 17.01
N SER A 619 -12.47 10.32 16.06
CA SER A 619 -11.15 9.73 15.81
C SER A 619 -10.93 9.43 14.34
N THR A 620 -9.70 9.64 13.88
CA THR A 620 -9.20 9.16 12.58
C THR A 620 -8.20 8.02 12.72
N ARG A 621 -7.88 7.59 13.94
CA ARG A 621 -6.94 6.49 14.15
C ARG A 621 -7.54 5.17 13.67
N PRO A 622 -6.80 4.34 12.92
CA PRO A 622 -7.33 3.11 12.36
C PRO A 622 -7.77 2.08 13.42
N ASP A 623 -7.22 2.13 14.63
CA ASP A 623 -7.54 1.23 15.74
C ASP A 623 -8.77 1.67 16.56
N THR A 624 -9.15 2.95 16.54
CA THR A 624 -10.29 3.47 17.32
C THR A 624 -11.43 4.05 16.48
N ILE A 625 -11.23 4.26 15.17
CA ILE A 625 -12.23 4.87 14.27
C ILE A 625 -13.55 4.09 14.25
N ASP A 626 -13.52 2.75 14.23
CA ASP A 626 -14.75 1.94 14.22
C ASP A 626 -15.58 2.09 15.50
N ALA A 627 -14.93 2.41 16.62
CA ALA A 627 -15.60 2.62 17.91
C ALA A 627 -16.09 4.07 18.07
N LYS A 628 -15.28 5.06 17.67
CA LYS A 628 -15.52 6.48 17.94
C LYS A 628 -16.18 7.24 16.78
N SER A 629 -15.93 6.84 15.53
CA SER A 629 -16.29 7.60 14.33
C SER A 629 -16.53 6.71 13.11
N LYS A 630 -17.22 5.59 13.31
CA LYS A 630 -17.51 4.63 12.25
C LYS A 630 -18.14 5.33 11.05
N ASP A 631 -17.62 5.02 9.85
CA ASP A 631 -18.06 5.56 8.55
C ASP A 631 -17.80 7.06 8.34
N MET A 632 -16.99 7.71 9.17
CA MET A 632 -16.57 9.10 8.96
C MET A 632 -15.64 9.24 7.73
N ILE A 633 -15.83 10.30 6.95
CA ILE A 633 -15.16 10.51 5.64
C ILE A 633 -14.45 11.87 5.50
N SER A 634 -14.59 12.75 6.48
CA SER A 634 -14.11 14.15 6.43
C SER A 634 -12.58 14.28 6.36
N TRP A 635 -11.83 13.33 6.91
CA TRP A 635 -10.39 13.41 7.01
C TRP A 635 -9.73 12.13 6.52
N PHE A 636 -8.76 12.29 5.60
CA PHE A 636 -7.73 11.30 5.41
C PHE A 636 -6.60 11.51 6.43
N ALA A 637 -5.70 10.53 6.55
CA ALA A 637 -4.50 10.65 7.36
C ALA A 637 -3.55 11.72 6.80
N ILE A 638 -2.62 12.19 7.62
CA ILE A 638 -1.48 12.97 7.17
C ILE A 638 -0.24 12.07 7.06
N TYR A 639 0.68 12.38 6.15
CA TYR A 639 1.90 11.63 5.92
C TYR A 639 3.11 12.56 5.93
N PHE A 640 4.06 12.29 6.82
CA PHE A 640 5.34 12.98 6.93
C PHE A 640 6.43 12.11 6.31
N PRO A 641 6.94 12.46 5.12
CA PRO A 641 7.85 11.60 4.37
C PRO A 641 9.27 11.61 4.93
N LEU A 642 10.02 10.54 4.67
CA LEU A 642 11.48 10.53 4.75
C LEU A 642 12.08 10.62 3.34
N LYS A 643 13.11 11.47 3.19
CA LYS A 643 13.87 11.57 1.94
C LYS A 643 14.62 10.29 1.60
N VAL A 644 15.22 9.65 2.60
CA VAL A 644 15.95 8.39 2.48
C VAL A 644 15.15 7.32 3.23
N PRO A 645 14.63 6.28 2.55
CA PRO A 645 13.97 5.16 3.22
C PRO A 645 14.93 4.51 4.22
N MET A 646 14.43 4.16 5.40
CA MET A 646 15.24 3.68 6.50
C MET A 646 14.98 2.20 6.77
N PRO A 647 15.92 1.29 6.44
CA PRO A 647 15.79 -0.13 6.76
C PRO A 647 15.81 -0.36 8.27
N VAL A 648 14.93 -1.23 8.74
CA VAL A 648 14.81 -1.63 10.14
C VAL A 648 14.96 -3.15 10.24
N PRO A 649 15.85 -3.70 11.08
CA PRO A 649 16.03 -5.15 11.22
C PRO A 649 14.98 -5.77 12.14
N ASP A 650 14.94 -7.10 12.19
CA ASP A 650 14.09 -7.84 13.12
C ASP A 650 14.46 -7.50 14.57
N ARG A 651 13.45 -7.45 15.44
CA ARG A 651 13.60 -7.16 16.89
C ARG A 651 14.40 -5.88 17.15
N SER A 652 14.11 -4.85 16.37
CA SER A 652 14.70 -3.52 16.54
C SER A 652 13.71 -2.56 17.20
N GLU A 653 14.17 -1.35 17.45
CA GLU A 653 13.34 -0.26 17.97
C GLU A 653 13.54 0.97 17.11
N THR A 654 12.47 1.68 16.81
CA THR A 654 12.51 2.94 16.10
C THR A 654 12.10 4.07 17.03
N GLN A 655 12.89 5.13 17.12
CA GLN A 655 12.48 6.37 17.76
C GLN A 655 11.97 7.34 16.69
N VAL A 656 10.80 7.92 16.92
CA VAL A 656 10.28 9.04 16.12
C VAL A 656 10.22 10.26 17.02
N SER A 657 10.96 11.31 16.66
CA SER A 657 10.99 12.59 17.37
C SER A 657 10.31 13.66 16.51
N PHE A 658 9.47 14.46 17.14
CA PHE A 658 8.56 15.38 16.48
C PHE A 658 8.49 16.70 17.24
N TRP A 659 8.47 17.81 16.52
CA TRP A 659 8.38 19.15 17.09
C TRP A 659 7.33 19.97 16.35
N ARG A 660 6.57 20.76 17.11
CA ARG A 660 5.70 21.83 16.62
C ARG A 660 6.31 23.16 17.04
N ASN A 661 6.68 23.96 16.06
CA ASN A 661 7.42 25.20 16.25
C ASN A 661 6.61 26.41 15.78
N THR A 662 6.91 27.57 16.34
CA THR A 662 6.37 28.87 15.89
C THR A 662 7.47 29.94 15.90
N ASP A 663 7.35 30.95 15.04
CA ASP A 663 8.17 32.17 15.08
C ASP A 663 7.32 33.43 15.33
N GLY A 664 6.09 33.23 15.80
CA GLY A 664 5.10 34.30 16.00
C GLY A 664 4.37 34.72 14.71
N ARG A 665 4.82 34.27 13.53
CA ARG A 665 4.15 34.51 12.24
C ARG A 665 3.68 33.22 11.56
N LYS A 666 4.47 32.15 11.65
CA LYS A 666 4.18 30.84 11.09
C LYS A 666 4.26 29.76 12.16
N VAL A 667 3.51 28.70 11.93
CA VAL A 667 3.66 27.42 12.64
C VAL A 667 4.10 26.34 11.67
N TRP A 668 5.01 25.47 12.10
CA TRP A 668 5.49 24.35 11.30
C TRP A 668 5.87 23.16 12.18
N TYR A 669 6.07 22.02 11.52
CA TYR A 669 6.58 20.79 12.14
C TYR A 669 7.98 20.46 11.66
N ASP A 670 8.80 19.95 12.58
CA ASP A 670 10.05 19.26 12.29
C ASP A 670 9.92 17.79 12.75
N TRP A 671 10.53 16.85 12.03
CA TRP A 671 10.49 15.43 12.38
C TRP A 671 11.81 14.72 12.05
N MET A 672 12.09 13.67 12.82
CA MET A 672 13.27 12.82 12.65
C MET A 672 12.96 11.39 13.09
N VAL A 673 13.59 10.41 12.44
CA VAL A 673 13.45 8.99 12.77
C VAL A 673 14.82 8.36 12.95
N GLU A 674 14.97 7.57 14.01
CA GLU A 674 16.18 6.83 14.35
C GLU A 674 15.84 5.36 14.58
N THR A 675 16.75 4.46 14.21
CA THR A 675 16.59 3.02 14.45
C THR A 675 17.73 2.48 15.29
N PHE A 676 17.37 1.67 16.27
CA PHE A 676 18.26 1.04 17.22
C PHE A 676 18.15 -0.48 17.11
N ALA A 677 19.29 -1.15 17.04
CA ALA A 677 19.38 -2.59 17.23
C ALA A 677 19.82 -2.90 18.65
N PHE A 678 19.41 -4.07 19.14
CA PHE A 678 19.93 -4.59 20.39
C PHE A 678 21.00 -5.64 20.09
N ILE A 679 22.19 -5.46 20.64
CA ILE A 679 23.31 -6.37 20.48
C ILE A 679 23.49 -7.14 21.79
N PRO A 680 23.62 -8.48 21.76
CA PRO A 680 23.93 -9.24 22.96
C PRO A 680 25.30 -8.88 23.53
N ASP A 681 25.49 -9.03 24.84
CA ASP A 681 26.82 -8.84 25.45
C ASP A 681 27.78 -9.92 24.90
N PRO A 682 28.95 -9.55 24.33
CA PRO A 682 29.96 -10.52 23.89
C PRO A 682 30.37 -11.52 24.97
N LYS A 683 30.27 -11.15 26.26
CA LYS A 683 30.59 -12.02 27.40
C LYS A 683 29.53 -13.07 27.71
N THR A 684 28.31 -12.89 27.21
CA THR A 684 27.20 -13.85 27.36
C THR A 684 27.04 -14.76 26.15
N PHE A 685 27.83 -14.60 25.10
CA PHE A 685 27.90 -15.57 24.01
C PHE A 685 28.61 -16.83 24.50
N PRO A 686 27.95 -18.00 24.58
CA PRO A 686 28.68 -19.25 24.74
C PRO A 686 29.60 -19.43 23.53
N ALA A 687 30.82 -19.92 23.75
CA ALA A 687 31.67 -20.39 22.65
C ALA A 687 30.83 -21.33 21.78
N LEU A 688 30.89 -21.19 20.44
CA LEU A 688 30.16 -22.05 19.49
C LEU A 688 30.42 -23.53 19.84
N THR A 689 29.52 -24.11 20.61
CA THR A 689 29.40 -25.54 20.82
C THR A 689 28.16 -25.98 20.05
N SER A 690 28.15 -27.23 19.58
CA SER A 690 27.21 -27.81 18.62
C SER A 690 25.75 -27.92 19.07
N ALA A 691 25.34 -27.17 20.10
CA ALA A 691 23.98 -27.09 20.58
C ALA A 691 23.53 -25.63 20.51
N SER A 692 22.71 -25.30 19.52
CA SER A 692 22.12 -23.98 19.32
C SER A 692 21.27 -23.59 20.54
N PRO A 693 21.65 -22.57 21.33
CA PRO A 693 20.69 -22.00 22.28
C PRO A 693 19.54 -21.37 21.49
N SER A 694 18.31 -21.47 21.98
CA SER A 694 17.20 -20.70 21.41
C SER A 694 17.56 -19.20 21.48
N PHE A 695 17.55 -18.51 20.34
CA PHE A 695 17.89 -17.08 20.26
C PHE A 695 17.04 -16.20 21.19
N ASP A 696 15.87 -16.68 21.62
CA ASP A 696 14.98 -16.02 22.58
C ASP A 696 15.52 -15.96 24.02
N SER A 697 16.61 -16.68 24.32
CA SER A 697 17.19 -16.77 25.67
C SER A 697 18.41 -15.88 25.90
N ILE A 698 18.90 -15.16 24.89
CA ILE A 698 20.11 -14.34 25.01
C ILE A 698 19.72 -12.91 25.44
N PRO A 699 20.18 -12.43 26.61
CA PRO A 699 19.86 -11.09 27.09
C PRO A 699 20.50 -10.03 26.17
N LEU A 700 19.63 -9.26 25.53
CA LEU A 700 19.94 -8.15 24.62
C LEU A 700 20.30 -6.90 25.45
N ASN A 701 21.60 -6.72 25.75
CA ASN A 701 22.02 -5.76 26.78
C ASN A 701 22.48 -4.39 26.25
N LYS A 702 22.78 -4.25 24.95
CA LYS A 702 23.28 -2.98 24.39
C LYS A 702 22.40 -2.47 23.26
N ARG A 703 21.68 -1.38 23.50
CA ARG A 703 20.97 -0.59 22.48
C ARG A 703 21.98 0.24 21.67
N VAL A 704 21.98 0.09 20.35
CA VAL A 704 22.94 0.74 19.44
C VAL A 704 22.19 1.41 18.30
N LEU A 705 22.45 2.70 18.06
CA LEU A 705 21.95 3.43 16.89
C LEU A 705 22.57 2.82 15.62
N ILE A 706 21.73 2.38 14.68
CA ILE A 706 22.16 1.77 13.42
C ILE A 706 21.79 2.60 12.18
N ALA A 707 20.78 3.46 12.29
CA ALA A 707 20.37 4.38 11.23
C ALA A 707 19.67 5.60 11.82
N ALA A 708 19.78 6.74 11.14
CA ALA A 708 19.06 7.97 11.47
C ALA A 708 18.72 8.71 10.18
N SER A 709 17.54 9.32 10.12
CA SER A 709 17.18 10.25 9.05
C SER A 709 17.87 11.60 9.26
N GLU A 710 17.90 12.44 8.22
CA GLU A 710 18.06 13.88 8.43
C GLU A 710 16.84 14.44 9.19
N ILE A 711 16.97 15.64 9.76
CA ILE A 711 15.82 16.38 10.27
C ILE A 711 15.07 16.97 9.08
N HIS A 712 13.81 16.60 8.93
CA HIS A 712 12.90 17.19 7.96
C HIS A 712 12.16 18.36 8.61
N SER A 713 11.86 19.41 7.82
CA SER A 713 11.21 20.61 8.32
C SER A 713 10.19 21.14 7.34
N SER A 714 8.97 21.35 7.81
CA SER A 714 7.90 21.99 7.02
C SER A 714 7.94 23.52 7.05
N ARG A 715 8.96 24.13 7.63
CA ARG A 715 9.05 25.58 7.85
C ARG A 715 8.82 26.44 6.60
N LYS A 716 9.32 26.01 5.44
CA LYS A 716 9.12 26.74 4.17
C LYS A 716 7.63 26.87 3.84
N ASN A 717 6.88 25.79 4.08
CA ASN A 717 5.45 25.63 3.83
C ASN A 717 4.59 25.82 5.09
N GLY A 718 5.18 26.31 6.18
CA GLY A 718 4.51 26.49 7.46
C GLY A 718 3.28 27.39 7.35
N CYS A 719 2.23 27.01 8.09
CA CYS A 719 0.93 27.68 8.10
C CYS A 719 1.08 29.11 8.65
N LEU A 720 0.49 30.07 7.94
CA LEU A 720 0.49 31.49 8.34
C LEU A 720 -0.66 31.77 9.30
N MET A 721 -0.35 32.44 10.42
CA MET A 721 -1.33 32.95 11.38
C MET A 721 -2.04 34.21 10.89
#